data_AF-A0A7V9QJ43-F1
#
_entry.id   AF-A0A7V9QJ43-F1
#
_cell.length_a   1.000
_cell.length_b   1.000
_cell.length_c   1.000
_cell.angle_alpha   90.00
_cell.angle_beta   90.00
_cell.angle_gamma   90.00
#
_symmetry.space_group_name_H-M   'P 1'
#
loop_
_entity.id
_entity.type
_entity.pdbx_description
1 polymer ?
#
loop_
_entity_poly.entity_id
_entity_poly.type
_entity_poly.pdbx_seq_one_letter_code
_entity_poly.pdbx_strand_id
1 'polypeptide(L)'
;MTIPIRATYRLQLSSAFTLDDARAIVPYLSRLGVSHIYASPVLRSRPGSTHGYDVVDPTRLDPELGSDASWDALVTELRAHGMGMILDIVPNHMGVGAENPFWDDLFANGPSSRYASWFDIDWNTPARGLKGRVLIPILGTELAEAIEKREFTIALVGGRYRLEYFDHSFPLDPSTLPSVLAPAIDALANDVAAEERDELTSILAALGALPPRLTTRHVLVERRQKEAPELLRRLEALTDRSTAVYEVLENAAKSFTSGDGASERVESLLDAQVYALVFWRRAAHEINYRRFFDINELVALRMEDPAVFGATHRRIIQWVKDGQLDGLRIDHVDGLGNPRDYFDRLNAAIQQVAPGAKVPLFVEKILSGREHLRAEWPVAGTTGYEFLAQLDAIFIDPAGRREIEKTYRHFLGIRRPEIDFHDVATRGKAFILRGSLTSDVQRLARLLAPIARDDPRTSQLTRAQLSEGIVQIIARLPVYRTYIEAGTLDVHEDDRAALERAFADAGALALIRAPLLALLEEIFLGDRSSLSEEKRAERDAFVLRFQQVSGPATAKGIEDTALYRYSPLLSLNEVGADPAAELDDAVGYLHDANIERSVRWPGTMLATSTHDTKRSADVRARLDVLSELPREWATQLAAWERAHRSLKQRVDDKLAPDAHTEYVIYQTLIGMWPMGAVESADRDSLCARVTEFARKSAREAKGRTSWIDINEDYERALADFIRGLFDRAEFVRDLESLVAKIAPSGVWNAVSRTVLHLTAPGLPDIYQGDELWNYSLVDPDNRRPVDYKLRNEMLAMSPLGDITQPKLTEQLTDHRNDSLKLAIIRSILRTRADHSPLFAHGAYRPLAAHGPLDNHIFAFERRSSPASLDDAAIVVVPRLTYSLSPTPNAPPTAEIWRDTKLHLPPEFAETRWRCAISNFEHRFPPASDTNVRVPISALLAAAPCALLLPLRDTLQKAP
;
A
#
# COMPACT_ATOMS: atom_id res chain seq x y z
N MET A 1 -30.86 -11.40 -2.29
CA MET A 1 -29.87 -12.49 -2.49
C MET A 1 -28.52 -11.85 -2.61
N THR A 2 -27.48 -12.33 -1.90
CA THR A 2 -26.12 -11.79 -1.99
C THR A 2 -25.46 -12.25 -3.29
N ILE A 3 -24.77 -11.33 -3.99
CA ILE A 3 -24.10 -11.60 -5.25
C ILE A 3 -22.77 -12.31 -4.94
N PRO A 4 -22.48 -13.50 -5.51
CA PRO A 4 -21.20 -14.17 -5.25
C PRO A 4 -19.99 -13.35 -5.74
N ILE A 5 -18.99 -13.21 -4.88
CA ILE A 5 -17.72 -12.57 -5.23
C ILE A 5 -16.87 -13.58 -6.01
N ARG A 6 -16.58 -13.29 -7.29
CA ARG A 6 -15.91 -14.21 -8.23
C ARG A 6 -14.63 -13.64 -8.81
N ALA A 7 -14.60 -12.32 -9.00
CA ALA A 7 -13.45 -11.52 -9.42
C ALA A 7 -13.72 -10.05 -9.04
N THR A 8 -12.67 -9.33 -8.65
CA THR A 8 -12.71 -7.91 -8.30
C THR A 8 -11.97 -7.06 -9.32
N TYR A 9 -12.40 -5.81 -9.47
CA TYR A 9 -11.72 -4.83 -10.31
C TYR A 9 -11.47 -3.56 -9.50
N ARG A 10 -10.20 -3.26 -9.19
CA ARG A 10 -9.80 -2.11 -8.37
C ARG A 10 -9.93 -0.81 -9.14
N LEU A 11 -10.75 0.12 -8.63
CA LEU A 11 -10.92 1.47 -9.17
C LEU A 11 -10.29 2.51 -8.23
N GLN A 12 -9.47 3.39 -8.81
CA GLN A 12 -8.91 4.58 -8.16
C GLN A 12 -9.84 5.77 -8.41
N LEU A 13 -10.69 6.06 -7.44
CA LEU A 13 -11.62 7.18 -7.49
C LEU A 13 -10.91 8.48 -7.08
N SER A 14 -11.17 9.56 -7.82
CA SER A 14 -10.65 10.90 -7.57
C SER A 14 -11.53 11.93 -8.28
N SER A 15 -11.21 13.22 -8.14
CA SER A 15 -11.85 14.28 -8.96
C SER A 15 -11.66 14.09 -10.46
N ALA A 16 -10.65 13.32 -10.90
CA ALA A 16 -10.42 12.97 -12.30
C ALA A 16 -11.15 11.70 -12.77
N PHE A 17 -11.69 10.90 -11.83
CA PHE A 17 -12.47 9.69 -12.11
C PHE A 17 -13.48 9.47 -10.98
N THR A 18 -14.65 10.08 -11.14
CA THR A 18 -15.69 10.24 -10.11
C THR A 18 -16.59 9.01 -9.97
N LEU A 19 -17.56 9.05 -9.04
CA LEU A 19 -18.58 8.01 -8.91
C LEU A 19 -19.45 7.88 -10.17
N ASP A 20 -19.69 8.98 -10.89
CA ASP A 20 -20.45 8.96 -12.14
C ASP A 20 -19.63 8.37 -13.29
N ASP A 21 -18.31 8.58 -13.32
CA ASP A 21 -17.41 7.92 -14.28
C ASP A 21 -17.33 6.42 -14.01
N ALA A 22 -17.22 6.03 -12.73
CA ALA A 22 -17.28 4.63 -12.32
C ALA A 22 -18.60 3.97 -12.72
N ARG A 23 -19.72 4.69 -12.57
CA ARG A 23 -21.05 4.23 -13.00
C ARG A 23 -21.11 4.00 -14.51
N ALA A 24 -20.54 4.92 -15.31
CA ALA A 24 -20.55 4.82 -16.76
C ALA A 24 -19.83 3.58 -17.31
N ILE A 25 -18.86 3.04 -16.57
CA ILE A 25 -18.09 1.85 -16.99
C ILE A 25 -18.66 0.52 -16.47
N VAL A 26 -19.67 0.53 -15.60
CA VAL A 26 -20.29 -0.70 -15.06
C VAL A 26 -20.73 -1.67 -16.17
N PRO A 27 -21.40 -1.23 -17.27
CA PRO A 27 -21.76 -2.14 -18.36
C PRO A 27 -20.55 -2.81 -19.03
N TYR A 28 -19.42 -2.10 -19.12
CA TYR A 28 -18.16 -2.64 -19.63
C TYR A 28 -17.60 -3.73 -18.70
N LEU A 29 -17.49 -3.45 -17.41
CA LEU A 29 -16.98 -4.39 -16.40
C LEU A 29 -17.85 -5.66 -16.31
N SER A 30 -19.17 -5.49 -16.39
CA SER A 30 -20.14 -6.60 -16.45
C SER A 30 -19.89 -7.49 -17.68
N ARG A 31 -19.68 -6.90 -18.87
CA ARG A 31 -19.36 -7.66 -20.09
C ARG A 31 -18.00 -8.35 -20.05
N LEU A 32 -17.03 -7.76 -19.36
CA LEU A 32 -15.71 -8.34 -19.12
C LEU A 32 -15.83 -9.60 -18.23
N GLY A 33 -16.79 -9.64 -17.31
CA GLY A 33 -17.09 -10.78 -16.45
C GLY A 33 -16.76 -10.57 -14.97
N VAL A 34 -16.38 -9.34 -14.59
CA VAL A 34 -16.15 -8.91 -13.21
C VAL A 34 -17.46 -9.02 -12.41
N SER A 35 -17.39 -9.46 -11.15
CA SER A 35 -18.58 -9.48 -10.29
C SER A 35 -18.61 -8.34 -9.27
N HIS A 36 -17.47 -7.81 -8.84
CA HIS A 36 -17.42 -6.70 -7.88
C HIS A 36 -16.43 -5.64 -8.32
N ILE A 37 -16.80 -4.37 -8.16
CA ILE A 37 -15.78 -3.31 -8.12
C ILE A 37 -15.15 -3.31 -6.73
N TYR A 38 -13.86 -3.04 -6.68
CA TYR A 38 -13.11 -2.78 -5.47
C TYR A 38 -12.76 -1.29 -5.47
N ALA A 39 -13.56 -0.47 -4.78
CA ALA A 39 -13.40 0.98 -4.79
C ALA A 39 -12.33 1.42 -3.79
N SER A 40 -11.49 2.38 -4.18
CA SER A 40 -10.63 3.15 -3.26
C SER A 40 -11.46 3.88 -2.20
N PRO A 41 -10.84 4.43 -1.14
CA PRO A 41 -11.57 5.14 -0.09
C PRO A 41 -12.44 6.28 -0.66
N VAL A 42 -13.68 6.38 -0.17
CA VAL A 42 -14.68 7.38 -0.65
C VAL A 42 -15.14 8.36 0.43
N LEU A 43 -14.72 8.15 1.68
CA LEU A 43 -15.01 9.09 2.76
C LEU A 43 -14.20 10.37 2.54
N ARG A 44 -14.74 11.50 3.00
CA ARG A 44 -14.17 12.82 2.73
C ARG A 44 -12.69 12.89 3.13
N SER A 45 -11.86 13.11 2.13
CA SER A 45 -10.42 13.25 2.21
C SER A 45 -10.00 14.71 2.08
N ARG A 46 -8.69 14.98 2.09
CA ARG A 46 -8.20 16.35 1.88
C ARG A 46 -8.60 16.84 0.48
N PRO A 47 -8.94 18.13 0.32
CA PRO A 47 -9.23 18.69 -0.99
C PRO A 47 -8.12 18.41 -2.00
N GLY A 48 -8.47 17.98 -3.20
CA GLY A 48 -7.51 17.60 -4.25
C GLY A 48 -6.82 16.25 -4.03
N SER A 49 -7.22 15.44 -3.05
CA SER A 49 -6.68 14.09 -2.87
C SER A 49 -6.91 13.24 -4.12
N THR A 50 -5.87 12.54 -4.54
CA THR A 50 -5.91 11.63 -5.71
C THR A 50 -6.11 10.17 -5.29
N HIS A 51 -6.24 9.89 -3.99
CA HIS A 51 -6.24 8.53 -3.45
C HIS A 51 -7.20 8.28 -2.28
N GLY A 52 -7.65 9.30 -1.54
CA GLY A 52 -8.63 9.17 -0.48
C GLY A 52 -8.12 8.66 0.89
N TYR A 53 -6.88 8.16 0.98
CA TYR A 53 -6.28 7.69 2.25
C TYR A 53 -6.10 8.73 3.35
N ASP A 54 -6.07 10.01 2.99
CA ASP A 54 -5.95 11.15 3.90
C ASP A 54 -7.32 11.65 4.37
N VAL A 55 -8.11 10.75 4.96
CA VAL A 55 -9.49 11.02 5.43
C VAL A 55 -9.51 12.13 6.47
N VAL A 56 -10.35 13.15 6.26
CA VAL A 56 -10.53 14.28 7.18
C VAL A 56 -11.91 14.31 7.82
N ASP A 57 -12.91 13.68 7.20
CA ASP A 57 -14.24 13.48 7.80
C ASP A 57 -14.81 12.10 7.44
N PRO A 58 -14.78 11.12 8.36
CA PRO A 58 -15.25 9.77 8.11
C PRO A 58 -16.79 9.67 8.16
N THR A 59 -17.49 10.78 8.42
CA THR A 59 -18.95 10.80 8.52
C THR A 59 -19.64 11.17 7.21
N ARG A 60 -18.88 11.58 6.19
CA ARG A 60 -19.39 12.09 4.92
C ARG A 60 -18.69 11.46 3.74
N LEU A 61 -19.43 11.32 2.64
CA LEU A 61 -18.86 11.06 1.32
C LEU A 61 -18.00 12.26 0.89
N ASP A 62 -16.93 12.00 0.16
CA ASP A 62 -16.11 13.05 -0.42
C ASP A 62 -16.88 13.80 -1.52
N PRO A 63 -17.09 15.13 -1.38
CA PRO A 63 -17.82 15.91 -2.38
C PRO A 63 -17.11 16.01 -3.73
N GLU A 64 -15.79 15.78 -3.81
CA GLU A 64 -15.07 15.76 -5.09
C GLU A 64 -15.34 14.48 -5.91
N LEU A 65 -15.78 13.40 -5.24
CA LEU A 65 -16.14 12.15 -5.90
C LEU A 65 -17.59 12.15 -6.40
N GLY A 66 -18.46 12.97 -5.79
CA GLY A 66 -19.86 13.09 -6.16
C GLY A 66 -20.77 13.31 -4.95
N SER A 67 -22.08 13.22 -5.21
CA SER A 67 -23.11 13.35 -4.17
C SER A 67 -23.54 11.98 -3.63
N ASP A 68 -24.29 11.96 -2.52
CA ASP A 68 -24.97 10.74 -2.07
C ASP A 68 -25.91 10.17 -3.15
N ALA A 69 -26.48 11.01 -4.01
CA ALA A 69 -27.27 10.56 -5.15
C ALA A 69 -26.40 9.89 -6.24
N SER A 70 -25.17 10.36 -6.46
CA SER A 70 -24.21 9.71 -7.35
C SER A 70 -23.78 8.34 -6.81
N TRP A 71 -23.60 8.24 -5.48
CA TRP A 71 -23.35 6.96 -4.80
C TRP A 71 -24.51 5.97 -4.99
N ASP A 72 -25.74 6.39 -4.69
CA ASP A 72 -26.93 5.55 -4.86
C ASP A 72 -27.14 5.12 -6.32
N ALA A 73 -26.85 6.02 -7.27
CA ALA A 73 -26.91 5.72 -8.70
C ALA A 73 -25.87 4.68 -9.12
N LEU A 74 -24.63 4.77 -8.62
CA LEU A 74 -23.59 3.78 -8.88
C LEU A 74 -23.99 2.41 -8.30
N VAL A 75 -24.47 2.37 -7.06
CA VAL A 75 -24.94 1.12 -6.43
C VAL A 75 -26.10 0.52 -7.24
N THR A 76 -27.07 1.34 -7.65
CA THR A 76 -28.21 0.89 -8.47
C THR A 76 -27.74 0.28 -9.79
N GLU A 77 -26.80 0.93 -10.49
CA GLU A 77 -26.24 0.44 -11.75
C GLU A 77 -25.50 -0.90 -11.55
N LEU A 78 -24.69 -1.02 -10.50
CA LEU A 78 -24.02 -2.29 -10.13
C LEU A 78 -25.05 -3.41 -9.94
N ARG A 79 -26.12 -3.15 -9.15
CA ARG A 79 -27.17 -4.15 -8.92
C ARG A 79 -27.91 -4.52 -10.20
N ALA A 80 -28.20 -3.56 -11.08
CA ALA A 80 -28.83 -3.82 -12.37
C ALA A 80 -28.00 -4.75 -13.27
N HIS A 81 -26.68 -4.73 -13.11
CA HIS A 81 -25.73 -5.59 -13.81
C HIS A 81 -25.33 -6.87 -13.07
N GLY A 82 -25.99 -7.18 -11.94
CA GLY A 82 -25.63 -8.35 -11.12
C GLY A 82 -24.23 -8.25 -10.51
N MET A 83 -23.77 -7.02 -10.26
CA MET A 83 -22.47 -6.70 -9.66
C MET A 83 -22.61 -6.13 -8.24
N GLY A 84 -21.51 -6.16 -7.50
CA GLY A 84 -21.42 -5.58 -6.16
C GLY A 84 -20.19 -4.70 -5.94
N MET A 85 -20.01 -4.29 -4.68
CA MET A 85 -18.95 -3.37 -4.28
C MET A 85 -18.21 -3.89 -3.05
N ILE A 86 -16.89 -3.89 -3.12
CA ILE A 86 -15.98 -3.95 -1.98
C ILE A 86 -15.41 -2.56 -1.78
N LEU A 87 -15.52 -2.03 -0.56
CA LEU A 87 -15.03 -0.69 -0.24
C LEU A 87 -13.74 -0.76 0.58
N ASP A 88 -12.75 0.01 0.16
CA ASP A 88 -11.54 0.29 0.93
C ASP A 88 -11.80 1.28 2.08
N ILE A 89 -11.38 0.93 3.30
CA ILE A 89 -11.58 1.74 4.50
C ILE A 89 -10.25 1.95 5.25
N VAL A 90 -10.13 3.11 5.88
CA VAL A 90 -8.87 3.60 6.48
C VAL A 90 -9.01 3.79 8.00
N PRO A 91 -8.88 2.72 8.80
CA PRO A 91 -9.15 2.80 10.24
C PRO A 91 -7.94 3.31 11.05
N ASN A 92 -6.72 3.24 10.52
CA ASN A 92 -5.55 3.53 11.34
C ASN A 92 -5.33 5.03 11.58
N HIS A 93 -5.71 5.89 10.64
CA HIS A 93 -5.26 7.28 10.63
C HIS A 93 -6.23 8.24 9.91
N MET A 94 -5.99 9.54 10.07
CA MET A 94 -6.70 10.64 9.43
C MET A 94 -5.73 11.75 9.00
N GLY A 95 -6.11 12.52 7.98
CA GLY A 95 -5.41 13.73 7.56
C GLY A 95 -5.47 14.83 8.62
N VAL A 96 -4.36 15.52 8.87
CA VAL A 96 -4.29 16.70 9.74
C VAL A 96 -4.40 17.99 8.91
N GLY A 97 -5.11 18.98 9.44
CA GLY A 97 -5.32 20.26 8.78
C GLY A 97 -6.60 20.93 9.23
N ALA A 98 -6.85 22.15 8.73
CA ALA A 98 -8.05 22.94 9.03
C ALA A 98 -9.34 22.27 8.50
N GLU A 99 -9.20 21.45 7.45
CA GLU A 99 -10.24 20.67 6.83
C GLU A 99 -10.72 19.48 7.70
N ASN A 100 -9.95 19.08 8.72
CA ASN A 100 -10.32 18.04 9.67
C ASN A 100 -10.96 18.68 10.91
N PRO A 101 -12.31 18.64 11.06
CA PRO A 101 -13.01 19.32 12.16
C PRO A 101 -12.69 18.73 13.54
N PHE A 102 -12.27 17.47 13.61
CA PHE A 102 -11.92 16.79 14.87
C PHE A 102 -10.55 17.25 15.36
N TRP A 103 -9.60 17.39 14.44
CA TRP A 103 -8.27 17.91 14.69
C TRP A 103 -8.29 19.41 14.99
N ASP A 104 -9.12 20.18 14.27
CA ASP A 104 -9.34 21.61 14.51
C ASP A 104 -9.91 21.86 15.92
N ASP A 105 -10.93 21.09 16.35
CA ASP A 105 -11.45 21.19 17.72
C ASP A 105 -10.39 20.82 18.77
N LEU A 106 -9.54 19.83 18.48
CA LEU A 106 -8.43 19.46 19.34
C LEU A 106 -7.42 20.60 19.48
N PHE A 107 -7.11 21.32 18.40
CA PHE A 107 -6.21 22.49 18.46
C PHE A 107 -6.81 23.67 19.23
N ALA A 108 -8.13 23.86 19.21
CA ALA A 108 -8.77 24.90 20.01
C ALA A 108 -8.88 24.56 21.50
N ASN A 109 -8.96 23.27 21.86
CA ASN A 109 -9.34 22.83 23.21
C ASN A 109 -8.32 21.93 23.93
N GLY A 110 -7.29 21.45 23.24
CA GLY A 110 -6.23 20.61 23.81
C GLY A 110 -6.78 19.32 24.46
N PRO A 111 -6.21 18.89 25.60
CA PRO A 111 -6.71 17.76 26.37
C PRO A 111 -8.18 17.84 26.80
N SER A 112 -8.78 19.04 26.81
CA SER A 112 -10.22 19.23 27.09
C SER A 112 -11.12 19.02 25.86
N SER A 113 -10.56 18.81 24.67
CA SER A 113 -11.34 18.48 23.48
C SER A 113 -12.10 17.15 23.66
N ARG A 114 -13.30 17.09 23.08
CA ARG A 114 -14.07 15.83 22.97
C ARG A 114 -13.37 14.77 22.11
N TYR A 115 -12.40 15.19 21.29
CA TYR A 115 -11.64 14.35 20.38
C TYR A 115 -10.20 14.12 20.86
N ALA A 116 -9.82 14.63 22.03
CA ALA A 116 -8.47 14.43 22.58
C ALA A 116 -8.08 12.94 22.71
N SER A 117 -9.06 12.07 22.99
CA SER A 117 -8.84 10.62 23.08
C SER A 117 -8.89 9.89 21.73
N TRP A 118 -9.33 10.55 20.65
CA TRP A 118 -9.40 9.92 19.33
C TRP A 118 -8.02 9.66 18.75
N PHE A 119 -7.09 10.59 18.99
CA PHE A 119 -5.76 10.58 18.42
C PHE A 119 -4.72 10.09 19.42
N ASP A 120 -3.70 9.38 18.95
CA ASP A 120 -2.60 8.88 19.77
C ASP A 120 -1.51 9.94 19.98
N ILE A 121 -1.73 10.84 20.94
CA ILE A 121 -0.84 11.95 21.31
C ILE A 121 -0.18 11.68 22.66
N ASP A 122 1.15 11.84 22.73
CA ASP A 122 1.93 11.92 23.96
C ASP A 122 1.92 13.36 24.51
N TRP A 123 0.89 13.66 25.28
CA TRP A 123 0.69 14.97 25.94
C TRP A 123 1.73 15.29 27.03
N ASN A 124 2.49 14.30 27.49
CA ASN A 124 3.44 14.42 28.60
C ASN A 124 4.89 14.22 28.15
N THR A 125 5.18 14.50 26.88
CA THR A 125 6.55 14.44 26.35
C THR A 125 7.52 15.30 27.18
N PRO A 126 8.76 14.83 27.45
CA PRO A 126 9.76 15.59 28.20
C PRO A 126 10.40 16.72 27.39
N ALA A 127 10.08 16.83 26.09
CA ALA A 127 10.58 17.89 25.23
C ALA A 127 10.16 19.27 25.76
N ARG A 128 11.13 20.19 25.83
CA ARG A 128 10.93 21.51 26.46
C ARG A 128 9.81 22.26 25.76
N GLY A 129 8.86 22.74 26.54
CA GLY A 129 7.70 23.46 26.05
C GLY A 129 6.61 22.56 25.45
N LEU A 130 6.77 21.27 25.20
CA LEU A 130 5.71 20.47 24.56
C LEU A 130 4.69 19.86 25.52
N LYS A 131 4.85 20.05 26.83
CA LYS A 131 3.88 19.54 27.82
C LYS A 131 2.49 20.15 27.58
N GLY A 132 1.50 19.29 27.33
CA GLY A 132 0.13 19.72 27.02
C GLY A 132 -0.04 20.36 25.64
N ARG A 133 0.99 20.27 24.77
CA ARG A 133 0.98 20.82 23.41
C ARG A 133 1.24 19.73 22.36
N VAL A 134 0.88 20.01 21.10
CA VAL A 134 1.12 19.14 19.94
C VAL A 134 2.14 19.80 19.03
N LEU A 135 3.24 19.12 18.72
CA LEU A 135 4.27 19.68 17.83
C LEU A 135 3.86 19.57 16.36
N ILE A 136 3.89 20.68 15.63
CA ILE A 136 3.51 20.76 14.21
C ILE A 136 4.69 21.31 13.39
N PRO A 137 5.36 20.44 12.62
CA PRO A 137 6.61 20.77 11.94
C PRO A 137 6.34 21.33 10.52
N ILE A 138 5.84 22.56 10.42
CA ILE A 138 5.45 23.19 9.14
C ILE A 138 6.23 24.46 8.79
N LEU A 139 6.97 25.04 9.72
CA LEU A 139 7.62 26.33 9.46
C LEU A 139 8.77 26.14 8.47
N GLY A 140 8.95 27.10 7.56
CA GLY A 140 10.06 27.12 6.60
C GLY A 140 11.41 27.52 7.23
N THR A 141 11.38 28.14 8.41
CA THR A 141 12.54 28.51 9.22
C THR A 141 12.27 28.31 10.72
N GLU A 142 13.21 28.67 11.58
CA GLU A 142 13.03 28.70 13.03
C GLU A 142 11.95 29.70 13.45
N LEU A 143 11.23 29.37 14.53
CA LEU A 143 10.05 30.13 14.95
C LEU A 143 10.35 31.63 15.20
N ALA A 144 11.48 31.93 15.85
CA ALA A 144 11.87 33.31 16.12
C ALA A 144 12.04 34.12 14.83
N GLU A 145 12.65 33.54 13.80
CA GLU A 145 12.85 34.19 12.51
C GLU A 145 11.51 34.39 11.77
N ALA A 146 10.61 33.41 11.81
CA ALA A 146 9.27 33.53 11.23
C ALA A 146 8.46 34.66 11.90
N ILE A 147 8.59 34.82 13.23
CA ILE A 147 7.98 35.92 13.99
C ILE A 147 8.61 37.26 13.59
N GLU A 148 9.94 37.36 13.54
CA GLU A 148 10.67 38.58 13.15
C GLU A 148 10.30 39.03 11.72
N LYS A 149 10.13 38.08 10.79
CA LYS A 149 9.68 38.32 9.42
C LYS A 149 8.20 38.66 9.29
N ARG A 150 7.44 38.61 10.40
CA ARG A 150 5.98 38.84 10.45
C ARG A 150 5.21 37.94 9.49
N GLU A 151 5.59 36.66 9.44
CA GLU A 151 4.95 35.65 8.58
C GLU A 151 3.60 35.17 9.13
N PHE A 152 3.21 35.59 10.35
CA PHE A 152 1.94 35.24 10.98
C PHE A 152 0.93 36.37 10.85
N THR A 153 -0.32 36.02 10.54
CA THR A 153 -1.47 36.94 10.61
C THR A 153 -2.62 36.32 11.40
N ILE A 154 -3.57 37.15 11.83
CA ILE A 154 -4.81 36.67 12.46
C ILE A 154 -5.97 37.06 11.55
N ALA A 155 -6.73 36.07 11.10
CA ALA A 155 -7.88 36.24 10.23
C ALA A 155 -9.17 35.87 10.96
N LEU A 156 -10.26 36.57 10.64
CA LEU A 156 -11.61 36.20 11.03
C LEU A 156 -12.27 35.46 9.85
N VAL A 157 -12.42 34.14 9.97
CA VAL A 157 -12.97 33.28 8.92
C VAL A 157 -14.21 32.57 9.46
N GLY A 158 -15.38 32.87 8.88
CA GLY A 158 -16.66 32.28 9.31
C GLY A 158 -16.91 32.44 10.81
N GLY A 159 -16.76 33.67 11.33
CA GLY A 159 -16.97 33.98 12.75
C GLY A 159 -15.90 33.44 13.72
N ARG A 160 -14.83 32.81 13.22
CA ARG A 160 -13.76 32.24 14.05
C ARG A 160 -12.42 32.89 13.77
N TYR A 161 -11.68 33.23 14.82
CA TYR A 161 -10.31 33.73 14.69
C TYR A 161 -9.34 32.60 14.49
N ARG A 162 -8.50 32.77 13.48
CA ARG A 162 -7.49 31.80 13.08
C ARG A 162 -6.14 32.47 12.95
N LEU A 163 -5.11 31.75 13.37
CA LEU A 163 -3.73 32.09 13.09
C LEU A 163 -3.37 31.55 11.71
N GLU A 164 -2.95 32.43 10.82
CA GLU A 164 -2.53 32.08 9.46
C GLU A 164 -1.00 32.14 9.33
N TYR A 165 -0.43 31.12 8.70
CA TYR A 165 0.97 31.04 8.28
C TYR A 165 1.00 30.57 6.83
N PHE A 166 1.09 31.51 5.89
CA PHE A 166 0.91 31.24 4.45
C PHE A 166 -0.41 30.47 4.20
N ASP A 167 -0.31 29.25 3.67
CA ASP A 167 -1.47 28.39 3.35
C ASP A 167 -1.97 27.57 4.56
N HIS A 168 -1.32 27.69 5.73
CA HIS A 168 -1.68 26.95 6.94
C HIS A 168 -2.52 27.80 7.88
N SER A 169 -3.67 27.25 8.31
CA SER A 169 -4.64 27.95 9.14
C SER A 169 -4.93 27.17 10.42
N PHE A 170 -4.79 27.81 11.59
CA PHE A 170 -4.95 27.18 12.90
C PHE A 170 -6.00 27.90 13.76
N PRO A 171 -6.85 27.17 14.51
CA PRO A 171 -7.82 27.81 15.38
C PRO A 171 -7.14 28.33 16.64
N LEU A 172 -7.52 29.51 17.11
CA LEU A 172 -7.04 30.01 18.40
C LEU A 172 -7.77 29.33 19.58
N ASP A 173 -7.06 29.11 20.70
CA ASP A 173 -7.68 28.77 21.97
C ASP A 173 -8.70 29.87 22.31
N PRO A 174 -10.01 29.56 22.46
CA PRO A 174 -11.05 30.55 22.71
C PRO A 174 -10.77 31.44 23.93
N SER A 175 -10.03 30.93 24.92
CA SER A 175 -9.65 31.68 26.12
C SER A 175 -8.56 32.74 25.88
N THR A 176 -7.88 32.71 24.73
CA THR A 176 -6.88 33.69 24.31
C THR A 176 -7.49 34.83 23.48
N LEU A 177 -8.72 34.70 22.99
CA LEU A 177 -9.37 35.75 22.20
C LEU A 177 -9.49 37.11 22.91
N PRO A 178 -9.76 37.19 24.24
CA PRO A 178 -9.81 38.47 24.92
C PRO A 178 -8.49 39.25 24.87
N SER A 179 -7.33 38.59 24.86
CA SER A 179 -6.05 39.29 24.74
C SER A 179 -5.77 39.74 23.30
N VAL A 180 -6.21 38.96 22.31
CA VAL A 180 -6.11 39.32 20.89
C VAL A 180 -7.00 40.52 20.56
N LEU A 181 -8.20 40.56 21.14
CA LEU A 181 -9.23 41.56 20.85
C LEU A 181 -9.29 42.69 21.88
N ALA A 182 -8.40 42.74 22.86
CA ALA A 182 -8.37 43.81 23.85
C ALA A 182 -8.32 45.22 23.21
N PRO A 183 -7.53 45.49 22.15
CA PRO A 183 -7.52 46.80 21.50
C PRO A 183 -8.87 47.19 20.87
N ALA A 184 -9.68 46.20 20.45
CA ALA A 184 -11.03 46.47 19.97
C ALA A 184 -11.90 47.04 21.09
N ILE A 185 -11.82 46.50 22.31
CA ILE A 185 -12.63 46.95 23.46
C ILE A 185 -12.39 48.44 23.75
N ASP A 186 -11.14 48.89 23.69
CA ASP A 186 -10.79 50.30 23.92
C ASP A 186 -11.29 51.21 22.78
N ALA A 187 -11.38 50.69 21.55
CA ALA A 187 -11.87 51.42 20.37
C ALA A 187 -13.41 51.48 20.26
N LEU A 188 -14.15 50.64 21.00
CA LEU A 188 -15.63 50.60 20.98
C LEU A 188 -16.32 51.88 21.49
N ALA A 189 -15.59 52.82 22.09
CA ALA A 189 -16.18 53.94 22.81
C ALA A 189 -17.09 54.86 21.96
N ASN A 190 -16.90 54.96 20.64
CA ASN A 190 -17.56 55.97 19.80
C ASN A 190 -18.48 55.44 18.68
N ASP A 191 -18.28 54.22 18.16
CA ASP A 191 -18.89 53.80 16.88
C ASP A 191 -19.86 52.58 16.97
N VAL A 192 -20.10 52.03 18.16
CA VAL A 192 -20.93 50.82 18.38
C VAL A 192 -22.06 51.08 19.39
N ALA A 193 -23.25 50.54 19.15
CA ALA A 193 -24.40 50.68 20.04
C ALA A 193 -24.12 50.11 21.45
N ALA A 194 -24.63 50.75 22.51
CA ALA A 194 -24.35 50.35 23.89
C ALA A 194 -24.66 48.87 24.17
N GLU A 195 -25.80 48.39 23.65
CA GLU A 195 -26.24 47.00 23.79
C GLU A 195 -25.26 46.00 23.14
N GLU A 196 -24.75 46.33 21.95
CA GLU A 196 -23.78 45.50 21.22
C GLU A 196 -22.41 45.48 21.92
N ARG A 197 -22.01 46.61 22.51
CA ARG A 197 -20.77 46.72 23.32
C ARG A 197 -20.85 45.89 24.60
N ASP A 198 -21.98 45.97 25.30
CA ASP A 198 -22.20 45.20 26.53
C ASP A 198 -22.21 43.70 26.23
N GLU A 199 -22.83 43.29 25.13
CA GLU A 199 -22.82 41.90 24.70
C GLU A 199 -21.42 41.42 24.30
N LEU A 200 -20.66 42.19 23.51
CA LEU A 200 -19.28 41.86 23.15
C LEU A 200 -18.41 41.72 24.39
N THR A 201 -18.52 42.68 25.33
CA THR A 201 -17.78 42.66 26.60
C THR A 201 -18.15 41.42 27.43
N SER A 202 -19.44 41.07 27.49
CA SER A 202 -19.92 39.85 28.16
C SER A 202 -19.34 38.58 27.52
N ILE A 203 -19.32 38.51 26.19
CA ILE A 203 -18.76 37.37 25.45
C ILE A 203 -17.25 37.23 25.73
N LEU A 204 -16.48 38.31 25.61
CA LEU A 204 -15.03 38.28 25.83
C LEU A 204 -14.68 37.96 27.30
N ALA A 205 -15.42 38.50 28.26
CA ALA A 205 -15.25 38.16 29.67
C ALA A 205 -15.52 36.67 29.94
N ALA A 206 -16.59 36.12 29.35
CA ALA A 206 -16.91 34.70 29.48
C ALA A 206 -15.89 33.79 28.80
N LEU A 207 -15.36 34.18 27.63
CA LEU A 207 -14.28 33.47 26.95
C LEU A 207 -13.01 33.42 27.83
N GLY A 208 -12.64 34.53 28.45
CA GLY A 208 -11.50 34.59 29.38
C GLY A 208 -11.71 33.78 30.67
N ALA A 209 -12.96 33.50 31.05
CA ALA A 209 -13.33 32.70 32.22
C ALA A 209 -13.56 31.21 31.91
N LEU A 210 -13.28 30.76 30.69
CA LEU A 210 -13.38 29.34 30.32
C LEU A 210 -12.43 28.50 31.18
N PRO A 211 -12.82 27.27 31.54
CA PRO A 211 -11.91 26.33 32.19
C PRO A 211 -10.63 26.13 31.37
N PRO A 212 -9.45 25.96 32.01
CA PRO A 212 -8.18 25.80 31.29
C PRO A 212 -8.19 24.60 30.35
N ARG A 213 -7.67 24.76 29.12
CA ARG A 213 -7.61 23.70 28.11
C ARG A 213 -6.88 22.42 28.54
N LEU A 214 -5.95 22.53 29.50
CA LEU A 214 -5.17 21.41 30.03
C LEU A 214 -5.90 20.62 31.13
N THR A 215 -7.11 21.04 31.53
CA THR A 215 -7.83 20.34 32.59
C THR A 215 -8.27 18.96 32.13
N THR A 216 -8.13 17.98 33.01
CA THR A 216 -8.61 16.60 32.80
C THR A 216 -9.77 16.27 33.74
N ARG A 217 -10.21 17.22 34.57
CA ARG A 217 -11.35 17.05 35.47
C ARG A 217 -12.64 17.07 34.66
N HIS A 218 -13.35 15.95 34.62
CA HIS A 218 -14.57 15.75 33.83
C HIS A 218 -15.54 16.94 33.83
N VAL A 219 -15.91 17.45 35.02
CA VAL A 219 -16.86 18.57 35.16
C VAL A 219 -16.36 19.85 34.47
N LEU A 220 -15.05 20.13 34.52
CA LEU A 220 -14.47 21.32 33.88
C LEU A 220 -14.32 21.13 32.38
N VAL A 221 -14.00 19.90 31.94
CA VAL A 221 -13.96 19.51 30.53
C VAL A 221 -15.34 19.67 29.90
N GLU A 222 -16.39 19.10 30.50
CA GLU A 222 -17.78 19.23 30.03
C GLU A 222 -18.23 20.69 29.98
N ARG A 223 -17.90 21.47 31.01
CA ARG A 223 -18.20 22.91 31.05
C ARG A 223 -17.55 23.63 29.86
N ARG A 224 -16.26 23.40 29.61
CA ARG A 224 -15.55 24.01 28.47
C ARG A 224 -16.15 23.57 27.13
N GLN A 225 -16.40 22.27 26.96
CA GLN A 225 -16.98 21.70 25.74
C GLN A 225 -18.37 22.25 25.43
N LYS A 226 -19.13 22.68 26.44
CA LYS A 226 -20.43 23.33 26.28
C LYS A 226 -20.32 24.84 26.06
N GLU A 227 -19.58 25.53 26.92
CA GLU A 227 -19.51 27.01 26.93
C GLU A 227 -18.74 27.57 25.73
N ALA A 228 -17.61 26.97 25.35
CA ALA A 228 -16.78 27.54 24.28
C ALA A 228 -17.50 27.62 22.92
N PRO A 229 -18.14 26.55 22.40
CA PRO A 229 -18.90 26.63 21.16
C PRO A 229 -20.14 27.53 21.23
N GLU A 230 -20.74 27.69 22.41
CA GLU A 230 -21.85 28.63 22.62
C GLU A 230 -21.38 30.09 22.53
N LEU A 231 -20.28 30.42 23.20
CA LEU A 231 -19.72 31.77 23.19
C LEU A 231 -19.21 32.17 21.81
N LEU A 232 -18.54 31.26 21.09
CA LEU A 232 -18.09 31.51 19.72
C LEU A 232 -19.27 31.75 18.76
N ARG A 233 -20.36 30.97 18.88
CA ARG A 233 -21.58 31.22 18.08
C ARG A 233 -22.25 32.55 18.40
N ARG A 234 -22.23 32.97 19.68
CA ARG A 234 -22.73 34.30 20.07
C ARG A 234 -21.88 35.42 19.46
N LEU A 235 -20.55 35.24 19.43
CA LEU A 235 -19.63 36.18 18.80
C LEU A 235 -19.87 36.29 17.29
N GLU A 236 -20.00 35.14 16.61
CA GLU A 236 -20.34 35.04 15.18
C GLU A 236 -21.68 35.74 14.87
N ALA A 237 -22.72 35.42 15.64
CA ALA A 237 -24.04 36.05 15.47
C ALA A 237 -24.03 37.57 15.73
N LEU A 238 -23.12 38.07 16.59
CA LEU A 238 -22.94 39.50 16.81
C LEU A 238 -22.19 40.16 15.64
N THR A 239 -21.15 39.51 15.09
CA THR A 239 -20.43 40.02 13.92
C THR A 239 -21.27 40.00 12.66
N ASP A 240 -22.17 39.02 12.49
CA ASP A 240 -23.05 38.91 11.33
C ASP A 240 -24.11 40.02 11.29
N ARG A 241 -24.58 40.46 12.46
CA ARG A 241 -25.63 41.48 12.57
C ARG A 241 -25.12 42.91 12.72
N SER A 242 -23.89 43.11 13.18
CA SER A 242 -23.30 44.44 13.42
C SER A 242 -21.99 44.61 12.64
N THR A 243 -22.08 45.34 11.53
CA THR A 243 -20.91 45.69 10.70
C THR A 243 -19.86 46.48 11.48
N ALA A 244 -20.29 47.39 12.37
CA ALA A 244 -19.38 48.16 13.19
C ALA A 244 -18.58 47.27 14.17
N VAL A 245 -19.23 46.29 14.80
CA VAL A 245 -18.53 45.29 15.63
C VAL A 245 -17.56 44.46 14.80
N TYR A 246 -18.00 43.97 13.63
CA TYR A 246 -17.13 43.23 12.72
C TYR A 246 -15.87 44.02 12.35
N GLU A 247 -16.01 45.28 11.92
CA GLU A 247 -14.89 46.12 11.50
C GLU A 247 -13.90 46.40 12.64
N VAL A 248 -14.40 46.72 13.83
CA VAL A 248 -13.55 46.98 15.01
C VAL A 248 -12.77 45.73 15.39
N LEU A 249 -13.42 44.57 15.38
CA LEU A 249 -12.80 43.30 15.72
C LEU A 249 -11.81 42.81 14.66
N GLU A 250 -12.14 42.97 13.37
CA GLU A 250 -11.25 42.64 12.26
C GLU A 250 -9.99 43.53 12.29
N ASN A 251 -10.15 44.82 12.57
CA ASN A 251 -9.03 45.75 12.72
C ASN A 251 -8.15 45.39 13.92
N ALA A 252 -8.74 45.01 15.06
CA ALA A 252 -7.96 44.56 16.21
C ALA A 252 -7.13 43.31 15.87
N ALA A 253 -7.72 42.30 15.23
CA ALA A 253 -7.01 41.10 14.78
C ALA A 253 -5.87 41.41 13.80
N LYS A 254 -6.12 42.24 12.77
CA LYS A 254 -5.09 42.66 11.81
C LYS A 254 -3.96 43.45 12.49
N SER A 255 -4.30 44.31 13.44
CA SER A 255 -3.31 45.12 14.15
C SER A 255 -2.42 44.30 15.09
N PHE A 256 -2.92 43.16 15.59
CA PHE A 256 -2.25 42.33 16.59
C PHE A 256 -0.82 41.93 16.17
N THR A 257 -0.65 41.56 14.90
CA THR A 257 0.63 41.11 14.31
C THR A 257 1.45 42.25 13.69
N SER A 258 1.10 43.51 13.96
CA SER A 258 1.73 44.70 13.38
C SER A 258 2.12 45.74 14.45
N GLY A 259 2.97 46.70 14.06
CA GLY A 259 3.43 47.78 14.96
C GLY A 259 4.48 47.35 15.99
N ASP A 260 4.76 48.23 16.94
CA ASP A 260 5.75 48.00 17.99
C ASP A 260 5.24 46.94 18.99
N GLY A 261 6.14 46.06 19.44
CA GLY A 261 5.80 44.97 20.37
C GLY A 261 5.04 43.79 19.73
N ALA A 262 4.89 43.76 18.40
CA ALA A 262 4.14 42.70 17.70
C ALA A 262 4.78 41.33 17.88
N SER A 263 6.11 41.25 17.83
CA SER A 263 6.84 39.99 18.00
C SER A 263 6.56 39.36 19.35
N GLU A 264 6.63 40.14 20.44
CA GLU A 264 6.37 39.66 21.81
C GLU A 264 4.90 39.24 22.00
N ARG A 265 3.96 39.95 21.37
CA ARG A 265 2.53 39.58 21.39
C ARG A 265 2.28 38.27 20.65
N VAL A 266 2.85 38.11 19.46
CA VAL A 266 2.71 36.88 18.65
C VAL A 266 3.38 35.69 19.35
N GLU A 267 4.57 35.88 19.91
CA GLU A 267 5.26 34.85 20.69
C GLU A 267 4.41 34.41 21.90
N SER A 268 3.90 35.37 22.67
CA SER A 268 3.02 35.09 23.81
C SER A 268 1.73 34.38 23.40
N LEU A 269 1.14 34.76 22.27
CA LEU A 269 -0.06 34.11 21.74
C LEU A 269 0.23 32.66 21.36
N LEU A 270 1.31 32.42 20.61
CA LEU A 270 1.75 31.09 20.18
C LEU A 270 2.05 30.19 21.38
N ASP A 271 2.70 30.71 22.41
CA ASP A 271 2.98 29.94 23.62
C ASP A 271 1.71 29.54 24.37
N ALA A 272 0.66 30.36 24.26
CA ALA A 272 -0.65 30.10 24.80
C ALA A 272 -1.50 29.13 23.96
N GLN A 273 -1.05 28.64 22.80
CA GLN A 273 -1.81 27.69 21.98
C GLN A 273 -1.59 26.22 22.39
N VAL A 274 -2.42 25.33 21.83
CA VAL A 274 -2.26 23.87 21.93
C VAL A 274 -1.17 23.37 21.01
N TYR A 275 -1.04 23.95 19.82
CA TYR A 275 -0.03 23.55 18.86
C TYR A 275 1.28 24.33 19.10
N ALA A 276 2.41 23.67 18.87
CA ALA A 276 3.73 24.26 18.87
C ALA A 276 4.28 24.17 17.45
N LEU A 277 4.30 25.29 16.73
CA LEU A 277 4.83 25.36 15.37
C LEU A 277 6.35 25.37 15.42
N VAL A 278 6.98 24.48 14.64
CA VAL A 278 8.44 24.37 14.58
C VAL A 278 8.93 24.27 13.14
N PHE A 279 10.22 24.55 12.94
CA PHE A 279 10.91 24.29 11.69
C PHE A 279 10.71 22.82 11.27
N TRP A 280 10.28 22.59 10.03
CA TRP A 280 9.84 21.26 9.58
C TRP A 280 10.88 20.15 9.77
N ARG A 281 12.17 20.49 9.72
CA ARG A 281 13.28 19.54 9.94
C ARG A 281 13.37 18.99 11.37
N ARG A 282 12.71 19.60 12.36
CA ARG A 282 12.67 19.12 13.75
C ARG A 282 11.70 17.94 13.95
N ALA A 283 10.84 17.64 12.98
CA ALA A 283 9.81 16.60 13.06
C ALA A 283 10.36 15.24 13.56
N ALA A 284 11.46 14.78 12.96
CA ALA A 284 12.01 13.44 13.21
C ALA A 284 12.37 13.17 14.68
N HIS A 285 12.70 14.22 15.44
CA HIS A 285 13.20 14.10 16.81
C HIS A 285 12.16 14.43 17.88
N GLU A 286 11.16 15.26 17.56
CA GLU A 286 10.32 15.89 18.58
C GLU A 286 8.82 15.66 18.40
N ILE A 287 8.38 15.05 17.30
CA ILE A 287 6.96 14.76 17.07
C ILE A 287 6.38 13.91 18.19
N ASN A 288 5.22 14.31 18.71
CA ASN A 288 4.62 13.72 19.91
C ASN A 288 3.25 13.10 19.66
N TYR A 289 2.93 12.75 18.41
CA TYR A 289 1.78 11.91 18.08
C TYR A 289 2.21 10.76 17.18
N ARG A 290 1.47 9.64 17.23
CA ARG A 290 1.71 8.53 16.30
C ARG A 290 1.21 8.92 14.91
N ARG A 291 2.06 8.66 13.92
CA ARG A 291 1.79 8.90 12.51
C ARG A 291 1.47 7.60 11.77
N PHE A 292 0.95 7.72 10.55
CA PHE A 292 1.11 6.67 9.54
C PHE A 292 2.53 6.75 8.97
N PHE A 293 3.34 5.72 9.23
CA PHE A 293 4.78 5.72 8.93
C PHE A 293 5.50 6.98 9.47
N ASP A 294 6.15 7.73 8.60
CA ASP A 294 6.85 8.99 8.87
C ASP A 294 6.16 10.21 8.22
N ILE A 295 4.89 10.06 7.79
CA ILE A 295 4.10 11.13 7.16
C ILE A 295 3.45 11.99 8.26
N ASN A 296 3.89 13.24 8.38
CA ASN A 296 3.44 14.15 9.44
C ASN A 296 1.98 14.57 9.25
N GLU A 297 1.50 14.51 8.01
CA GLU A 297 0.17 14.93 7.63
C GLU A 297 -0.91 13.90 8.01
N LEU A 298 -0.53 12.73 8.53
CA LEU A 298 -1.44 11.63 8.86
C LEU A 298 -1.30 11.23 10.33
N VAL A 299 -2.28 11.60 11.15
CA VAL A 299 -2.32 11.29 12.59
C VAL A 299 -3.09 10.00 12.85
N ALA A 300 -2.57 9.16 13.74
CA ALA A 300 -3.16 7.87 14.00
C ALA A 300 -4.33 7.92 15.01
N LEU A 301 -5.36 7.13 14.71
CA LEU A 301 -6.55 6.92 15.54
C LEU A 301 -6.35 5.78 16.55
N ARG A 302 -7.09 5.87 17.65
CA ARG A 302 -7.12 4.89 18.73
C ARG A 302 -8.31 3.94 18.60
N MET A 303 -8.25 3.04 17.61
CA MET A 303 -9.34 2.10 17.30
C MET A 303 -9.66 1.11 18.42
N GLU A 304 -8.77 0.93 19.39
CA GLU A 304 -9.05 0.18 20.61
C GLU A 304 -10.20 0.80 21.43
N ASP A 305 -10.41 2.13 21.35
CA ASP A 305 -11.51 2.84 22.01
C ASP A 305 -12.85 2.62 21.24
N PRO A 306 -13.87 2.01 21.88
CA PRO A 306 -15.17 1.78 21.24
C PRO A 306 -15.89 3.03 20.75
N ALA A 307 -15.67 4.19 21.40
CA ALA A 307 -16.29 5.44 20.98
C ALA A 307 -15.68 5.95 19.67
N VAL A 308 -14.37 5.79 19.50
CA VAL A 308 -13.64 6.16 18.27
C VAL A 308 -14.06 5.24 17.13
N PHE A 309 -14.06 3.93 17.36
CA PHE A 309 -14.55 2.95 16.39
C PHE A 309 -15.98 3.27 15.94
N GLY A 310 -16.90 3.41 16.89
CA GLY A 310 -18.32 3.65 16.60
C GLY A 310 -18.59 4.97 15.86
N ALA A 311 -17.80 6.01 16.12
CA ALA A 311 -17.96 7.29 15.45
C ALA A 311 -17.41 7.28 14.01
N THR A 312 -16.27 6.64 13.79
CA THR A 312 -15.57 6.59 12.50
C THR A 312 -16.16 5.57 11.53
N HIS A 313 -16.79 4.50 12.03
CA HIS A 313 -17.37 3.45 11.20
C HIS A 313 -18.86 3.63 10.91
N ARG A 314 -19.51 4.66 11.49
CA ARG A 314 -20.96 4.83 11.40
C ARG A 314 -21.48 4.84 9.96
N ARG A 315 -20.84 5.58 9.06
CA ARG A 315 -21.25 5.68 7.65
C ARG A 315 -21.07 4.35 6.92
N ILE A 316 -19.95 3.67 7.14
CA ILE A 316 -19.65 2.36 6.55
C ILE A 316 -20.68 1.32 6.99
N ILE A 317 -20.96 1.23 8.29
CA ILE A 317 -21.96 0.30 8.86
C ILE A 317 -23.36 0.62 8.32
N GLN A 318 -23.68 1.89 8.12
CA GLN A 318 -24.95 2.28 7.50
C GLN A 318 -25.05 1.79 6.05
N TRP A 319 -24.00 1.93 5.24
CA TRP A 319 -23.98 1.39 3.87
C TRP A 319 -24.07 -0.14 3.81
N VAL A 320 -23.47 -0.84 4.78
CA VAL A 320 -23.66 -2.30 4.93
C VAL A 320 -25.11 -2.63 5.27
N LYS A 321 -25.71 -1.92 6.24
CA LYS A 321 -27.12 -2.08 6.64
C LYS A 321 -28.07 -1.88 5.46
N ASP A 322 -27.78 -0.91 4.60
CA ASP A 322 -28.59 -0.57 3.43
C ASP A 322 -28.33 -1.53 2.24
N GLY A 323 -27.47 -2.54 2.41
CA GLY A 323 -27.14 -3.53 1.37
C GLY A 323 -26.33 -2.96 0.21
N GLN A 324 -25.65 -1.83 0.42
CA GLN A 324 -24.88 -1.14 -0.61
C GLN A 324 -23.44 -1.66 -0.73
N LEU A 325 -22.92 -2.32 0.32
CA LEU A 325 -21.58 -2.91 0.36
C LEU A 325 -21.66 -4.43 0.52
N ASP A 326 -20.85 -5.15 -0.25
CA ASP A 326 -20.76 -6.61 -0.22
C ASP A 326 -19.47 -7.12 0.44
N GLY A 327 -18.48 -6.26 0.64
CA GLY A 327 -17.22 -6.57 1.32
C GLY A 327 -16.47 -5.32 1.73
N LEU A 328 -15.48 -5.47 2.60
CA LEU A 328 -14.61 -4.37 3.06
C LEU A 328 -13.14 -4.77 2.89
N ARG A 329 -12.32 -3.88 2.32
CA ARG A 329 -10.87 -3.96 2.39
C ARG A 329 -10.37 -2.99 3.46
N ILE A 330 -9.52 -3.47 4.35
CA ILE A 330 -9.06 -2.74 5.53
C ILE A 330 -7.60 -2.35 5.30
N ASP A 331 -7.37 -1.04 5.20
CA ASP A 331 -6.05 -0.44 5.05
C ASP A 331 -5.19 -0.59 6.30
N HIS A 332 -3.91 -0.90 6.09
CA HIS A 332 -2.86 -0.84 7.09
C HIS A 332 -3.20 -1.44 8.46
N VAL A 333 -3.64 -2.70 8.48
CA VAL A 333 -4.07 -3.36 9.73
C VAL A 333 -2.93 -3.48 10.75
N ASP A 334 -1.68 -3.52 10.28
CA ASP A 334 -0.48 -3.59 11.11
C ASP A 334 -0.17 -2.27 11.84
N GLY A 335 -0.92 -1.19 11.59
CA GLY A 335 -0.87 0.04 12.40
C GLY A 335 -1.77 -0.01 13.64
N LEU A 336 -2.77 -0.90 13.66
CA LEU A 336 -3.77 -0.96 14.73
C LEU A 336 -3.16 -1.44 16.05
N GLY A 337 -3.77 -1.03 17.17
CA GLY A 337 -3.36 -1.48 18.50
C GLY A 337 -3.60 -2.98 18.68
N ASN A 338 -4.83 -3.42 18.46
CA ASN A 338 -5.23 -4.83 18.46
C ASN A 338 -6.06 -5.14 17.19
N PRO A 339 -5.43 -5.65 16.10
CA PRO A 339 -6.12 -5.95 14.85
C PRO A 339 -7.26 -6.97 15.02
N ARG A 340 -7.05 -8.01 15.84
CA ARG A 340 -8.06 -9.04 16.07
C ARG A 340 -9.32 -8.47 16.70
N ASP A 341 -9.19 -7.72 17.80
CA ASP A 341 -10.31 -7.04 18.46
C ASP A 341 -11.04 -6.10 17.51
N TYR A 342 -10.29 -5.38 16.64
CA TYR A 342 -10.88 -4.54 15.62
C TYR A 342 -11.75 -5.34 14.63
N PHE A 343 -11.27 -6.48 14.11
CA PHE A 343 -12.04 -7.33 13.20
C PHE A 343 -13.26 -7.97 13.88
N ASP A 344 -13.12 -8.42 15.12
CA ASP A 344 -14.23 -8.96 15.92
C ASP A 344 -15.32 -7.89 16.13
N ARG A 345 -14.91 -6.67 16.47
CA ARG A 345 -15.81 -5.53 16.68
C ARG A 345 -16.50 -5.09 15.39
N LEU A 346 -15.79 -5.09 14.26
CA LEU A 346 -16.35 -4.80 12.94
C LEU A 346 -17.38 -5.83 12.51
N ASN A 347 -17.05 -7.12 12.65
CA ASN A 347 -18.01 -8.19 12.37
C ASN A 347 -19.23 -8.13 13.29
N ALA A 348 -19.04 -7.90 14.60
CA ALA A 348 -20.14 -7.75 15.55
C ALA A 348 -21.06 -6.58 15.19
N ALA A 349 -20.50 -5.42 14.82
CA ALA A 349 -21.27 -4.25 14.39
C ALA A 349 -22.07 -4.53 13.11
N ILE A 350 -21.49 -5.24 12.15
CA ILE A 350 -22.19 -5.67 10.93
C ILE A 350 -23.34 -6.62 11.27
N GLN A 351 -23.09 -7.65 12.08
CA GLN A 351 -24.13 -8.60 12.48
C GLN A 351 -25.26 -7.94 13.28
N GLN A 352 -24.97 -6.88 14.04
CA GLN A 352 -25.99 -6.14 14.78
C GLN A 352 -26.97 -5.41 13.86
N VAL A 353 -26.50 -4.81 12.76
CA VAL A 353 -27.35 -4.03 11.84
C VAL A 353 -27.91 -4.86 10.68
N ALA A 354 -27.23 -5.94 10.31
CA ALA A 354 -27.60 -6.85 9.24
C ALA A 354 -27.36 -8.33 9.65
N PRO A 355 -28.21 -8.90 10.53
CA PRO A 355 -28.05 -10.27 11.00
C PRO A 355 -28.01 -11.29 9.86
N GLY A 356 -26.98 -12.13 9.84
CA GLY A 356 -26.78 -13.16 8.81
C GLY A 356 -26.18 -12.63 7.50
N ALA A 357 -25.89 -11.33 7.38
CA ALA A 357 -25.13 -10.80 6.26
C ALA A 357 -23.71 -11.39 6.25
N LYS A 358 -23.23 -11.73 5.06
CA LYS A 358 -21.86 -12.23 4.85
C LYS A 358 -21.05 -11.16 4.14
N VAL A 359 -20.40 -10.30 4.92
CA VAL A 359 -19.55 -9.22 4.42
C VAL A 359 -18.09 -9.61 4.69
N PRO A 360 -17.38 -10.23 3.73
CA PRO A 360 -15.97 -10.57 3.90
C PRO A 360 -15.11 -9.34 4.16
N LEU A 361 -14.16 -9.51 5.08
CA LEU A 361 -13.12 -8.54 5.39
C LEU A 361 -11.80 -8.98 4.73
N PHE A 362 -11.24 -8.12 3.89
CA PHE A 362 -9.93 -8.32 3.27
C PHE A 362 -8.92 -7.40 3.94
N VAL A 363 -7.76 -7.90 4.33
CA VAL A 363 -6.78 -7.09 5.06
C VAL A 363 -5.58 -6.75 4.17
N GLU A 364 -5.20 -5.47 4.13
CA GLU A 364 -3.87 -5.12 3.67
C GLU A 364 -2.85 -5.49 4.75
N LYS A 365 -2.25 -6.67 4.56
CA LYS A 365 -1.20 -7.20 5.42
C LYS A 365 -0.14 -7.87 4.57
N ILE A 366 1.11 -7.47 4.76
CA ILE A 366 2.24 -8.05 4.04
C ILE A 366 2.79 -9.25 4.82
N LEU A 367 2.82 -10.42 4.19
CA LEU A 367 3.39 -11.64 4.77
C LEU A 367 4.85 -11.78 4.33
N SER A 368 5.77 -11.83 5.28
CA SER A 368 7.21 -11.96 4.98
C SER A 368 7.61 -13.44 4.85
N GLY A 369 8.19 -13.82 3.71
CA GLY A 369 8.76 -15.16 3.51
C GLY A 369 7.71 -16.27 3.66
N ARG A 370 7.83 -17.07 4.74
CA ARG A 370 6.89 -18.17 5.09
C ARG A 370 5.95 -17.81 6.25
N GLU A 371 5.73 -16.52 6.51
CA GLU A 371 4.73 -16.07 7.46
C GLU A 371 3.32 -16.46 7.01
N HIS A 372 2.48 -16.88 7.96
CA HIS A 372 1.08 -17.20 7.71
C HIS A 372 0.17 -16.11 8.30
N LEU A 373 -0.96 -15.86 7.64
CA LEU A 373 -2.03 -15.05 8.24
C LEU A 373 -2.59 -15.76 9.47
N ARG A 374 -2.87 -15.01 10.53
CA ARG A 374 -3.44 -15.51 11.79
C ARG A 374 -4.78 -16.20 11.52
N ALA A 375 -4.86 -17.51 11.81
CA ALA A 375 -6.03 -18.34 11.48
C ALA A 375 -7.27 -17.96 12.31
N GLU A 376 -7.07 -17.35 13.47
CA GLU A 376 -8.10 -16.87 14.38
C GLU A 376 -8.71 -15.52 13.98
N TRP A 377 -8.15 -14.81 12.99
CA TRP A 377 -8.71 -13.56 12.51
C TRP A 377 -9.98 -13.83 11.68
N PRO A 378 -11.11 -13.16 11.99
CA PRO A 378 -12.37 -13.36 11.27
C PRO A 378 -12.39 -12.58 9.94
N VAL A 379 -11.44 -12.91 9.06
CA VAL A 379 -11.20 -12.25 7.76
C VAL A 379 -11.27 -13.27 6.62
N ALA A 380 -11.52 -12.81 5.40
CA ALA A 380 -11.52 -13.63 4.20
C ALA A 380 -10.11 -13.94 3.68
N GLY A 381 -9.14 -13.10 4.03
CA GLY A 381 -7.73 -13.23 3.63
C GLY A 381 -7.06 -11.87 3.47
N THR A 382 -5.91 -11.85 2.81
CA THR A 382 -5.15 -10.64 2.50
C THR A 382 -5.62 -10.01 1.19
N THR A 383 -4.95 -8.92 0.78
CA THR A 383 -5.04 -8.33 -0.57
C THR A 383 -4.15 -9.04 -1.61
N GLY A 384 -3.36 -10.05 -1.23
CA GLY A 384 -2.73 -10.99 -2.17
C GLY A 384 -1.28 -10.70 -2.58
N TYR A 385 -0.54 -9.85 -1.86
CA TYR A 385 0.89 -9.60 -2.14
C TYR A 385 1.75 -10.88 -1.99
N GLU A 386 1.39 -11.79 -1.09
CA GLU A 386 2.09 -13.06 -0.95
C GLU A 386 1.91 -13.95 -2.20
N PHE A 387 0.73 -13.91 -2.81
CA PHE A 387 0.49 -14.62 -4.07
C PHE A 387 1.30 -13.99 -5.21
N LEU A 388 1.38 -12.66 -5.28
CA LEU A 388 2.20 -11.95 -6.25
C LEU A 388 3.66 -12.44 -6.21
N ALA A 389 4.28 -12.42 -5.02
CA ALA A 389 5.67 -12.85 -4.84
C ALA A 389 5.87 -14.35 -5.19
N GLN A 390 4.94 -15.21 -4.78
CA GLN A 390 4.96 -16.64 -5.10
C GLN A 390 4.82 -16.91 -6.60
N LEU A 391 3.93 -16.17 -7.28
CA LEU A 391 3.67 -16.31 -8.71
C LEU A 391 4.86 -15.83 -9.54
N ASP A 392 5.45 -14.68 -9.21
CA ASP A 392 6.55 -14.13 -10.01
C ASP A 392 7.80 -15.02 -9.96
N ALA A 393 8.05 -15.67 -8.82
CA ALA A 393 9.20 -16.55 -8.62
C ALA A 393 9.30 -17.71 -9.64
N ILE A 394 8.17 -18.27 -10.10
CA ILE A 394 8.21 -19.42 -11.02
C ILE A 394 8.69 -19.03 -12.42
N PHE A 395 8.68 -17.76 -12.79
CA PHE A 395 9.06 -17.31 -14.13
C PHE A 395 10.53 -16.94 -14.28
N ILE A 396 11.32 -17.12 -13.21
CA ILE A 396 12.73 -16.79 -13.17
C ILE A 396 13.55 -18.08 -13.24
N ASP A 397 14.59 -18.10 -14.09
CA ASP A 397 15.59 -19.16 -14.08
C ASP A 397 16.52 -18.98 -12.86
N PRO A 398 16.54 -19.92 -11.89
CA PRO A 398 17.39 -19.81 -10.72
C PRO A 398 18.89 -19.71 -11.06
N ALA A 399 19.34 -20.44 -12.10
CA ALA A 399 20.73 -20.41 -12.52
C ALA A 399 21.09 -19.03 -13.09
N GLY A 400 20.28 -18.50 -14.00
CA GLY A 400 20.51 -17.19 -14.55
C GLY A 400 20.33 -16.04 -13.58
N ARG A 401 19.42 -16.13 -12.58
CA ARG A 401 19.34 -15.15 -11.50
C ARG A 401 20.64 -15.03 -10.71
N ARG A 402 21.31 -16.16 -10.41
CA ARG A 402 22.63 -16.18 -9.75
C ARG A 402 23.70 -15.50 -10.62
N GLU A 403 23.69 -15.72 -11.93
CA GLU A 403 24.62 -15.05 -12.86
C GLU A 403 24.35 -13.55 -13.01
N ILE A 404 23.08 -13.12 -13.04
CA ILE A 404 22.71 -11.70 -12.98
C ILE A 404 23.25 -11.06 -11.70
N GLU A 405 23.17 -11.74 -10.56
CA GLU A 405 23.70 -11.20 -9.30
C GLU A 405 25.20 -10.99 -9.32
N LYS A 406 25.94 -11.96 -9.88
CA LYS A 406 27.39 -11.86 -10.07
C LYS A 406 27.72 -10.67 -10.97
N THR A 407 26.98 -10.50 -12.06
CA THR A 407 27.11 -9.39 -12.99
C THR A 407 26.84 -8.05 -12.31
N TYR A 408 25.75 -7.96 -11.55
CA TYR A 408 25.39 -6.78 -10.75
C TYR A 408 26.50 -6.40 -9.77
N ARG A 409 26.99 -7.35 -8.96
CA ARG A 409 28.09 -7.09 -8.02
C ARG A 409 29.36 -6.62 -8.72
N HIS A 410 29.70 -7.23 -9.87
CA HIS A 410 30.84 -6.83 -10.67
C HIS A 410 30.68 -5.39 -11.19
N PHE A 411 29.51 -5.04 -11.72
CA PHE A 411 29.18 -3.71 -12.22
C PHE A 411 29.29 -2.63 -11.14
N LEU A 412 28.88 -2.95 -9.91
CA LEU A 412 29.04 -2.06 -8.76
C LEU A 412 30.47 -1.98 -8.20
N GLY A 413 31.41 -2.76 -8.74
CA GLY A 413 32.78 -2.83 -8.24
C GLY A 413 32.92 -3.53 -6.87
N ILE A 414 31.92 -4.31 -6.46
CA ILE A 414 31.91 -5.03 -5.18
C ILE A 414 32.76 -6.30 -5.31
N ARG A 415 33.90 -6.36 -4.61
CA ARG A 415 34.90 -7.44 -4.73
C ARG A 415 34.77 -8.60 -3.71
N ARG A 416 33.85 -8.51 -2.74
CA ARG A 416 33.65 -9.52 -1.68
C ARG A 416 32.15 -9.85 -1.51
N PRO A 417 31.81 -11.07 -1.04
CA PRO A 417 30.42 -11.41 -0.73
C PRO A 417 30.05 -10.78 0.63
N GLU A 418 29.80 -9.47 0.66
CA GLU A 418 29.46 -8.75 1.91
C GLU A 418 28.16 -7.92 1.80
N ILE A 419 27.44 -8.03 0.67
CA ILE A 419 26.11 -7.42 0.53
C ILE A 419 25.10 -8.52 0.22
N ASP A 420 24.47 -9.00 1.29
CA ASP A 420 23.24 -9.77 1.28
C ASP A 420 22.02 -8.83 1.40
N PHE A 421 20.88 -9.23 0.84
CA PHE A 421 19.67 -8.42 0.93
C PHE A 421 19.19 -8.27 2.37
N HIS A 422 19.25 -9.33 3.19
CA HIS A 422 18.77 -9.27 4.57
C HIS A 422 19.62 -8.34 5.44
N ASP A 423 20.92 -8.22 5.16
CA ASP A 423 21.78 -7.22 5.77
C ASP A 423 21.40 -5.79 5.36
N VAL A 424 21.10 -5.57 4.07
CA VAL A 424 20.63 -4.27 3.57
C VAL A 424 19.27 -3.92 4.20
N ALA A 425 18.36 -4.89 4.32
CA ALA A 425 17.06 -4.76 4.97
C ALA A 425 17.21 -4.40 6.46
N THR A 426 18.02 -5.15 7.21
CA THR A 426 18.29 -4.90 8.64
C THR A 426 18.87 -3.49 8.84
N ARG A 427 19.85 -3.09 8.02
CA ARG A 427 20.43 -1.75 8.04
C ARG A 427 19.42 -0.67 7.65
N GLY A 428 18.54 -0.95 6.70
CA GLY A 428 17.44 -0.09 6.28
C GLY A 428 16.46 0.17 7.43
N LYS A 429 15.97 -0.88 8.10
CA LYS A 429 15.10 -0.75 9.29
C LYS A 429 15.79 0.08 10.38
N ALA A 430 17.04 -0.23 10.70
CA ALA A 430 17.81 0.50 11.71
C ALA A 430 18.06 1.97 11.34
N PHE A 431 18.26 2.27 10.05
CA PHE A 431 18.41 3.64 9.53
C PHE A 431 17.12 4.44 9.74
N ILE A 432 15.96 3.87 9.42
CA ILE A 432 14.65 4.51 9.62
C ILE A 432 14.37 4.77 11.11
N LEU A 433 14.63 3.77 11.97
CA LEU A 433 14.44 3.86 13.41
C LEU A 433 15.31 4.95 14.07
N ARG A 434 16.54 5.14 13.59
CA ARG A 434 17.46 6.20 14.07
C ARG A 434 17.27 7.55 13.40
N GLY A 435 16.44 7.62 12.36
CA GLY A 435 16.12 8.84 11.61
C GLY A 435 14.67 9.23 11.83
N SER A 436 13.85 9.03 10.81
CA SER A 436 12.44 9.44 10.75
C SER A 436 11.53 8.94 11.90
N LEU A 437 11.86 7.80 12.54
CA LEU A 437 11.11 7.23 13.67
C LEU A 437 11.81 7.38 15.03
N THR A 438 12.77 8.32 15.14
CA THR A 438 13.53 8.49 16.39
C THR A 438 12.64 8.86 17.56
N SER A 439 11.65 9.74 17.36
CA SER A 439 10.67 10.11 18.39
C SER A 439 9.89 8.91 18.93
N ASP A 440 9.50 7.98 18.05
CA ASP A 440 8.81 6.74 18.39
C ASP A 440 9.70 5.80 19.22
N VAL A 441 10.97 5.65 18.82
CA VAL A 441 11.97 4.90 19.60
C VAL A 441 12.19 5.54 20.97
N GLN A 442 12.26 6.88 21.05
CA GLN A 442 12.38 7.58 22.31
C GLN A 442 11.15 7.40 23.21
N ARG A 443 9.94 7.29 22.63
CA ARG A 443 8.71 6.96 23.36
C ARG A 443 8.78 5.53 23.90
N LEU A 444 9.24 4.55 23.11
CA LEU A 444 9.47 3.19 23.58
C LEU A 444 10.49 3.12 24.72
N ALA A 445 11.61 3.83 24.60
CA ALA A 445 12.62 3.87 25.65
C ALA A 445 12.08 4.50 26.95
N ARG A 446 11.10 5.43 26.88
CA ARG A 446 10.40 5.95 28.07
C ARG A 446 9.49 4.91 28.70
N LEU A 447 8.79 4.10 27.90
CA LEU A 447 7.94 3.00 28.39
C LEU A 447 8.78 1.87 29.01
N LEU A 448 9.96 1.59 28.47
CA LEU A 448 10.87 0.56 28.99
C LEU A 448 11.60 1.00 30.27
N ALA A 449 11.79 2.31 30.49
CA ALA A 449 12.63 2.82 31.58
C ALA A 449 12.14 2.48 33.01
N PRO A 450 10.84 2.50 33.36
CA PRO A 450 10.36 2.00 34.65
C PRO A 450 10.70 0.51 34.85
N ILE A 451 10.38 -0.33 33.86
CA ILE A 451 10.63 -1.78 33.89
C ILE A 451 12.14 -2.06 34.09
N ALA A 452 13.00 -1.36 33.34
CA ALA A 452 14.45 -1.52 33.45
C ALA A 452 15.04 -0.98 34.77
N ARG A 453 14.40 0.01 35.41
CA ARG A 453 14.84 0.53 36.72
C ARG A 453 14.53 -0.43 37.86
N ASP A 454 13.42 -1.15 37.75
CA ASP A 454 12.99 -2.14 38.75
C ASP A 454 13.84 -3.41 38.76
N ASP A 455 14.54 -3.71 37.66
CA ASP A 455 15.48 -4.83 37.57
C ASP A 455 16.91 -4.39 37.96
N PRO A 456 17.51 -4.96 39.02
CA PRO A 456 18.86 -4.63 39.46
C PRO A 456 19.93 -4.75 38.36
N ARG A 457 19.77 -5.70 37.41
CA ARG A 457 20.72 -5.97 36.32
C ARG A 457 20.73 -4.85 35.28
N THR A 458 19.63 -4.12 35.14
CA THR A 458 19.44 -3.07 34.12
C THR A 458 19.23 -1.68 34.72
N SER A 459 19.13 -1.55 36.04
CA SER A 459 18.83 -0.30 36.76
C SER A 459 19.75 0.89 36.43
N GLN A 460 21.00 0.62 36.03
CA GLN A 460 21.99 1.64 35.65
C GLN A 460 22.06 1.92 34.15
N LEU A 461 21.23 1.27 33.33
CA LEU A 461 21.23 1.49 31.89
C LEU A 461 20.63 2.87 31.55
N THR A 462 21.31 3.55 30.64
CA THR A 462 20.88 4.85 30.14
C THR A 462 19.76 4.71 29.11
N ARG A 463 18.94 5.76 28.92
CA ARG A 463 17.94 5.81 27.85
C ARG A 463 18.52 5.57 26.45
N ALA A 464 19.76 5.98 26.20
CA ALA A 464 20.45 5.72 24.93
C ALA A 464 20.69 4.22 24.72
N GLN A 465 21.12 3.51 25.77
CA GLN A 465 21.28 2.05 25.73
C GLN A 465 19.95 1.33 25.55
N LEU A 466 18.88 1.77 26.22
CA LEU A 466 17.54 1.23 26.02
C LEU A 466 17.05 1.44 24.58
N SER A 467 17.21 2.65 24.05
CA SER A 467 16.84 3.01 22.67
C SER A 467 17.58 2.13 21.66
N GLU A 468 18.89 1.98 21.82
CA GLU A 468 19.69 1.15 20.91
C GLU A 468 19.31 -0.33 20.99
N GLY A 469 19.02 -0.86 22.19
CA GLY A 469 18.49 -2.22 22.34
C GLY A 469 17.17 -2.42 21.56
N ILE A 470 16.23 -1.48 21.68
CA ILE A 470 14.97 -1.49 20.93
C ILE A 470 15.23 -1.48 19.42
N VAL A 471 16.09 -0.59 18.94
CA VAL A 471 16.45 -0.48 17.51
C VAL A 471 16.99 -1.81 16.98
N GLN A 472 17.91 -2.43 17.72
CA GLN A 472 18.60 -3.63 17.28
C GLN A 472 17.68 -4.86 17.23
N ILE A 473 16.69 -4.97 18.13
CA ILE A 473 15.68 -6.03 18.07
C ILE A 473 14.69 -5.77 16.92
N ILE A 474 14.09 -4.58 16.83
CA ILE A 474 13.12 -4.28 15.75
C ILE A 474 13.76 -4.48 14.37
N ALA A 475 15.00 -4.04 14.18
CA ALA A 475 15.70 -4.16 12.91
C ALA A 475 15.93 -5.63 12.48
N ARG A 476 15.90 -6.58 13.42
CA ARG A 476 16.14 -8.02 13.18
C ARG A 476 14.87 -8.86 13.12
N LEU A 477 13.71 -8.28 13.40
CA LEU A 477 12.46 -9.01 13.26
C LEU A 477 12.28 -9.46 11.79
N PRO A 478 12.05 -10.75 11.54
CA PRO A 478 11.83 -11.27 10.18
C PRO A 478 10.46 -10.89 9.61
N VAL A 479 9.52 -10.50 10.47
CA VAL A 479 8.14 -10.11 10.15
C VAL A 479 7.93 -8.61 10.30
N TYR A 480 6.81 -8.09 9.79
CA TYR A 480 6.42 -6.68 9.99
C TYR A 480 6.20 -6.36 11.47
N ARG A 481 5.46 -7.22 12.17
CA ARG A 481 5.19 -7.09 13.60
C ARG A 481 4.76 -8.41 14.22
N THR A 482 4.77 -8.45 15.54
CA THR A 482 4.11 -9.49 16.33
C THR A 482 2.68 -9.07 16.72
N TYR A 483 1.89 -10.01 17.25
CA TYR A 483 0.49 -9.83 17.63
C TYR A 483 0.19 -10.34 19.06
N ILE A 484 1.07 -9.98 19.99
CA ILE A 484 0.89 -10.26 21.42
C ILE A 484 -0.19 -9.31 21.96
N GLU A 485 -1.32 -9.90 22.34
CA GLU A 485 -2.46 -9.20 22.94
C GLU A 485 -2.20 -8.87 24.42
N ALA A 486 -2.82 -7.79 24.91
CA ALA A 486 -2.73 -7.39 26.32
C ALA A 486 -3.41 -8.42 27.23
N GLY A 487 -2.83 -8.67 28.41
CA GLY A 487 -3.38 -9.62 29.38
C GLY A 487 -3.24 -11.11 29.04
N THR A 488 -2.78 -11.49 27.84
CA THR A 488 -2.57 -12.91 27.50
C THR A 488 -1.35 -13.48 28.23
N LEU A 489 -1.44 -14.76 28.62
CA LEU A 489 -0.34 -15.48 29.26
C LEU A 489 0.59 -16.13 28.21
N ASP A 490 0.02 -16.61 27.11
CA ASP A 490 0.76 -17.32 26.07
C ASP A 490 1.04 -16.44 24.84
N VAL A 491 2.25 -16.59 24.31
CA VAL A 491 2.66 -16.01 23.02
C VAL A 491 2.48 -17.06 21.94
N HIS A 492 1.82 -16.69 20.85
CA HIS A 492 1.64 -17.57 19.69
C HIS A 492 3.01 -18.04 19.16
N GLU A 493 3.09 -19.29 18.69
CA GLU A 493 4.35 -19.92 18.25
C GLU A 493 5.10 -19.12 17.19
N ASP A 494 4.43 -18.58 16.16
CA ASP A 494 5.08 -17.72 15.15
C ASP A 494 5.71 -16.45 15.75
N ASP A 495 5.02 -15.77 16.67
CA ASP A 495 5.55 -14.56 17.31
C ASP A 495 6.75 -14.93 18.18
N ARG A 496 6.66 -16.05 18.91
CA ARG A 496 7.77 -16.58 19.71
C ARG A 496 8.98 -16.88 18.83
N ALA A 497 8.79 -17.61 17.73
CA ALA A 497 9.88 -17.97 16.82
C ALA A 497 10.53 -16.73 16.19
N ALA A 498 9.73 -15.75 15.76
CA ALA A 498 10.24 -14.49 15.21
C ALA A 498 11.07 -13.69 16.23
N LEU A 499 10.60 -13.62 17.48
CA LEU A 499 11.28 -12.95 18.58
C LEU A 499 12.57 -13.67 18.98
N GLU A 500 12.51 -15.00 19.17
CA GLU A 500 13.68 -15.82 19.51
C GLU A 500 14.78 -15.70 18.46
N ARG A 501 14.43 -15.70 17.17
CA ARG A 501 15.40 -15.43 16.09
C ARG A 501 16.03 -14.04 16.22
N ALA A 502 15.22 -13.01 16.43
CA ALA A 502 15.73 -11.64 16.55
C ALA A 502 16.64 -11.46 17.78
N PHE A 503 16.30 -12.09 18.91
CA PHE A 503 17.12 -12.09 20.12
C PHE A 503 18.42 -12.85 19.94
N ALA A 504 18.37 -14.05 19.35
CA ALA A 504 19.55 -14.87 19.05
C ALA A 504 20.52 -14.13 18.11
N ASP A 505 20.01 -13.54 17.03
CA ASP A 505 20.81 -12.77 16.06
C ASP A 505 21.46 -11.54 16.72
N ALA A 506 20.73 -10.83 17.59
CA ALA A 506 21.27 -9.67 18.31
C ALA A 506 22.34 -10.06 19.35
N GLY A 507 22.14 -11.19 20.04
CA GLY A 507 23.07 -11.75 21.02
C GLY A 507 24.35 -12.27 20.39
N ALA A 508 24.26 -13.03 19.29
CA ALA A 508 25.41 -13.58 18.57
C ALA A 508 26.37 -12.50 18.05
N LEU A 509 25.83 -11.34 17.65
CA LEU A 509 26.59 -10.19 17.17
C LEU A 509 27.02 -9.22 18.30
N ALA A 510 26.71 -9.53 19.56
CA ALA A 510 27.00 -8.72 20.74
C ALA A 510 26.55 -7.25 20.63
N LEU A 511 25.39 -7.01 19.99
CA LEU A 511 24.90 -5.67 19.67
C LEU A 511 24.18 -4.99 20.84
N ILE A 512 23.71 -5.80 21.79
CA ILE A 512 22.96 -5.38 22.95
C ILE A 512 23.68 -5.92 24.18
N ARG A 513 23.69 -5.13 25.27
CA ARG A 513 24.22 -5.61 26.55
C ARG A 513 23.40 -6.80 27.04
N ALA A 514 24.07 -7.88 27.45
CA ALA A 514 23.41 -9.11 27.87
C ALA A 514 22.28 -8.92 28.92
N PRO A 515 22.42 -8.05 29.95
CA PRO A 515 21.30 -7.76 30.87
C PRO A 515 20.05 -7.18 30.19
N LEU A 516 20.22 -6.30 29.20
CA LEU A 516 19.10 -5.70 28.48
C LEU A 516 18.44 -6.71 27.53
N LEU A 517 19.25 -7.55 26.87
CA LEU A 517 18.73 -8.62 26.02
C LEU A 517 17.87 -9.59 26.85
N ALA A 518 18.37 -10.04 28.00
CA ALA A 518 17.62 -10.90 28.91
C ALA A 518 16.33 -10.24 29.41
N LEU A 519 16.35 -8.95 29.77
CA LEU A 519 15.15 -8.23 30.17
C LEU A 519 14.11 -8.17 29.03
N LEU A 520 14.54 -7.91 27.79
CA LEU A 520 13.64 -7.87 26.64
C LEU A 520 13.05 -9.27 26.37
N GLU A 521 13.87 -10.32 26.42
CA GLU A 521 13.39 -11.71 26.34
C GLU A 521 12.34 -12.00 27.42
N GLU A 522 12.58 -11.62 28.67
CA GLU A 522 11.64 -11.79 29.79
C GLU A 522 10.33 -11.00 29.56
N ILE A 523 10.41 -9.75 29.09
CA ILE A 523 9.24 -8.92 28.76
C ILE A 523 8.37 -9.61 27.72
N PHE A 524 8.96 -10.15 26.65
CA PHE A 524 8.20 -10.72 25.55
C PHE A 524 7.78 -12.17 25.82
N LEU A 525 8.69 -13.02 26.31
CA LEU A 525 8.56 -14.48 26.33
C LEU A 525 8.50 -15.09 27.74
N GLY A 526 8.77 -14.30 28.79
CA GLY A 526 8.80 -14.78 30.18
C GLY A 526 7.44 -15.08 30.79
N ASP A 527 7.44 -15.78 31.94
CA ASP A 527 6.23 -16.08 32.71
C ASP A 527 5.60 -14.82 33.30
N ARG A 528 4.30 -14.65 33.08
CA ARG A 528 3.50 -13.47 33.42
C ARG A 528 2.49 -13.73 34.53
N SER A 529 2.39 -14.98 35.00
CA SER A 529 1.38 -15.39 35.98
C SER A 529 1.54 -14.66 37.33
N SER A 530 2.77 -14.29 37.68
CA SER A 530 3.14 -13.65 38.95
C SER A 530 3.24 -12.12 38.89
N LEU A 531 3.05 -11.49 37.72
CA LEU A 531 3.12 -10.04 37.58
C LEU A 531 1.93 -9.34 38.26
N SER A 532 2.21 -8.30 39.04
CA SER A 532 1.18 -7.37 39.54
C SER A 532 0.47 -6.68 38.38
N GLU A 533 -0.73 -6.16 38.65
CA GLU A 533 -1.54 -5.45 37.64
C GLU A 533 -0.78 -4.24 37.05
N GLU A 534 -0.09 -3.47 37.89
CA GLU A 534 0.72 -2.33 37.46
C GLU A 534 1.86 -2.76 36.51
N LYS A 535 2.65 -3.77 36.89
CA LYS A 535 3.74 -4.27 36.05
C LYS A 535 3.25 -4.88 34.74
N ARG A 536 2.09 -5.53 34.78
CA ARG A 536 1.42 -6.05 33.57
C ARG A 536 1.01 -4.90 32.65
N ALA A 537 0.44 -3.83 33.17
CA ALA A 537 0.06 -2.65 32.39
C ALA A 537 1.27 -1.94 31.76
N GLU A 538 2.37 -1.76 32.51
CA GLU A 538 3.62 -1.19 31.97
C GLU A 538 4.19 -2.02 30.82
N ARG A 539 4.26 -3.33 31.03
CA ARG A 539 4.70 -4.30 30.01
C ARG A 539 3.81 -4.24 28.77
N ASP A 540 2.49 -4.34 28.94
CA ASP A 540 1.54 -4.37 27.84
C ASP A 540 1.57 -3.06 27.03
N ALA A 541 1.75 -1.92 27.68
CA ALA A 541 1.96 -0.62 27.01
C ALA A 541 3.24 -0.60 26.16
N PHE A 542 4.36 -1.14 26.69
CA PHE A 542 5.61 -1.25 25.94
C PHE A 542 5.47 -2.19 24.74
N VAL A 543 4.91 -3.38 24.93
CA VAL A 543 4.72 -4.40 23.88
C VAL A 543 3.80 -3.87 22.78
N LEU A 544 2.65 -3.28 23.15
CA LEU A 544 1.73 -2.67 22.21
C LEU A 544 2.44 -1.64 21.33
N ARG A 545 3.17 -0.70 21.96
CA ARG A 545 3.85 0.34 21.20
C ARG A 545 4.97 -0.23 20.33
N PHE A 546 5.67 -1.27 20.80
CA PHE A 546 6.75 -1.89 20.05
C PHE A 546 6.23 -2.48 18.74
N GLN A 547 5.09 -3.16 18.81
CA GLN A 547 4.41 -3.75 17.65
C GLN A 547 3.90 -2.68 16.66
N GLN A 548 3.44 -1.52 17.15
CA GLN A 548 3.03 -0.39 16.31
C GLN A 548 4.21 0.33 15.63
N VAL A 549 5.44 0.17 16.12
CA VAL A 549 6.64 0.79 15.54
C VAL A 549 7.38 -0.16 14.59
N SER A 550 7.33 -1.47 14.82
CA SER A 550 8.04 -2.44 13.98
C SER A 550 7.49 -2.52 12.55
N GLY A 551 6.18 -2.35 12.37
CA GLY A 551 5.52 -2.33 11.06
C GLY A 551 6.05 -1.19 10.18
N PRO A 552 5.92 0.09 10.61
CA PRO A 552 6.53 1.24 9.94
C PRO A 552 8.02 1.10 9.66
N ALA A 553 8.80 0.59 10.64
CA ALA A 553 10.23 0.37 10.45
C ALA A 553 10.51 -0.65 9.33
N THR A 554 9.68 -1.68 9.20
CA THR A 554 9.78 -2.69 8.14
C THR A 554 9.39 -2.11 6.79
N ALA A 555 8.22 -1.48 6.66
CA ALA A 555 7.77 -0.87 5.40
C ALA A 555 8.79 0.16 4.89
N LYS A 556 9.16 1.15 5.73
CA LYS A 556 10.10 2.19 5.31
C LYS A 556 11.54 1.71 5.16
N GLY A 557 11.95 0.73 5.97
CA GLY A 557 13.30 0.19 5.99
C GLY A 557 13.57 -0.81 4.88
N ILE A 558 12.56 -1.59 4.48
CA ILE A 558 12.66 -2.60 3.43
C ILE A 558 12.11 -2.06 2.12
N GLU A 559 10.80 -1.83 2.05
CA GLU A 559 10.12 -1.53 0.79
C GLU A 559 10.57 -0.20 0.18
N ASP A 560 10.69 0.83 1.01
CA ASP A 560 11.05 2.19 0.60
C ASP A 560 12.54 2.49 0.80
N THR A 561 13.38 1.50 1.11
CA THR A 561 14.83 1.73 1.24
C THR A 561 15.64 0.55 0.73
N ALA A 562 15.50 -0.65 1.31
CA ALA A 562 16.33 -1.80 0.92
C ALA A 562 16.07 -2.27 -0.52
N LEU A 563 14.80 -2.31 -0.96
CA LEU A 563 14.45 -2.65 -2.35
C LEU A 563 15.03 -1.66 -3.37
N TYR A 564 15.36 -0.44 -2.95
CA TYR A 564 16.01 0.60 -3.76
C TYR A 564 17.53 0.66 -3.58
N ARG A 565 18.12 -0.23 -2.77
CA ARG A 565 19.58 -0.31 -2.54
C ARG A 565 20.18 -1.64 -3.01
N TYR A 566 19.36 -2.68 -3.10
CA TYR A 566 19.75 -3.99 -3.58
C TYR A 566 18.79 -4.40 -4.69
N SER A 567 19.22 -4.25 -5.93
CA SER A 567 18.34 -4.44 -7.10
C SER A 567 19.00 -5.23 -8.24
N PRO A 568 19.48 -6.47 -8.01
CA PRO A 568 20.14 -7.22 -9.08
C PRO A 568 19.20 -7.54 -10.25
N LEU A 569 17.95 -7.88 -9.97
CA LEU A 569 16.89 -8.14 -10.93
C LEU A 569 15.61 -7.44 -10.46
N LEU A 570 15.21 -6.36 -11.13
CA LEU A 570 14.16 -5.45 -10.65
C LEU A 570 12.77 -6.07 -10.54
N SER A 571 12.48 -7.17 -11.25
CA SER A 571 11.20 -7.87 -11.13
C SER A 571 10.99 -8.51 -9.75
N LEU A 572 12.07 -8.78 -9.00
CA LEU A 572 11.99 -9.31 -7.63
C LEU A 572 11.86 -8.22 -6.57
N ASN A 573 12.00 -6.95 -6.93
CA ASN A 573 11.98 -5.81 -6.01
C ASN A 573 10.56 -5.24 -5.87
N GLU A 574 9.66 -6.04 -5.29
CA GLU A 574 8.25 -5.70 -5.06
C GLU A 574 7.83 -5.66 -3.59
N VAL A 575 6.67 -5.05 -3.35
CA VAL A 575 6.00 -5.07 -2.04
C VAL A 575 5.72 -6.53 -1.63
N GLY A 576 6.18 -6.90 -0.42
CA GLY A 576 6.07 -8.26 0.10
C GLY A 576 7.02 -9.30 -0.51
N ALA A 577 7.86 -8.92 -1.47
CA ALA A 577 8.85 -9.81 -2.06
C ALA A 577 10.16 -9.86 -1.25
N ASP A 578 10.87 -10.96 -1.38
CA ASP A 578 12.23 -11.16 -0.87
C ASP A 578 13.20 -11.38 -2.04
N PRO A 579 13.94 -10.34 -2.50
CA PRO A 579 14.85 -10.43 -3.64
C PRO A 579 16.01 -11.42 -3.50
N ALA A 580 16.24 -11.95 -2.29
CA ALA A 580 17.26 -12.95 -1.99
C ALA A 580 16.69 -14.34 -1.69
N ALA A 581 15.36 -14.54 -1.83
CA ALA A 581 14.75 -15.84 -1.63
C ALA A 581 15.33 -16.90 -2.59
N GLU A 582 15.48 -18.13 -2.08
CA GLU A 582 15.89 -19.29 -2.88
C GLU A 582 14.79 -19.66 -3.89
N LEU A 583 15.18 -19.85 -5.15
CA LEU A 583 14.24 -20.07 -6.26
C LEU A 583 14.25 -21.49 -6.82
N ASP A 584 15.17 -22.37 -6.38
CA ASP A 584 15.34 -23.70 -6.96
C ASP A 584 14.07 -24.59 -6.84
N ASP A 585 13.23 -24.37 -5.82
CA ASP A 585 11.93 -25.05 -5.62
C ASP A 585 10.72 -24.10 -5.72
N ALA A 586 10.82 -23.00 -6.48
CA ALA A 586 9.73 -22.02 -6.58
C ALA A 586 8.41 -22.64 -7.10
N VAL A 587 8.50 -23.63 -8.00
CA VAL A 587 7.33 -24.35 -8.54
C VAL A 587 6.64 -25.19 -7.47
N GLY A 588 7.41 -25.97 -6.69
CA GLY A 588 6.87 -26.75 -5.57
C GLY A 588 6.23 -25.86 -4.52
N TYR A 589 6.91 -24.77 -4.15
CA TYR A 589 6.40 -23.79 -3.20
C TYR A 589 5.07 -23.16 -3.62
N LEU A 590 4.91 -22.77 -4.89
CA LEU A 590 3.64 -22.22 -5.38
C LEU A 590 2.52 -23.29 -5.39
N HIS A 591 2.84 -24.55 -5.70
CA HIS A 591 1.86 -25.64 -5.59
C HIS A 591 1.39 -25.84 -4.15
N ASP A 592 2.31 -25.91 -3.20
CA ASP A 592 2.00 -26.07 -1.77
C ASP A 592 1.17 -24.88 -1.24
N ALA A 593 1.56 -23.66 -1.60
CA ALA A 593 0.82 -22.45 -1.23
C ALA A 593 -0.61 -22.45 -1.82
N ASN A 594 -0.80 -22.95 -3.04
CA ASN A 594 -2.13 -23.08 -3.64
C ASN A 594 -2.97 -24.18 -2.97
N ILE A 595 -2.37 -25.29 -2.55
CA ILE A 595 -3.05 -26.32 -1.75
C ILE A 595 -3.55 -25.71 -0.44
N GLU A 596 -2.67 -25.03 0.30
CA GLU A 596 -3.04 -24.37 1.55
C GLU A 596 -4.14 -23.34 1.34
N ARG A 597 -3.97 -22.45 0.35
CA ARG A 597 -4.95 -21.41 0.01
C ARG A 597 -6.32 -22.00 -0.33
N SER A 598 -6.38 -23.13 -1.03
CA SER A 598 -7.65 -23.78 -1.38
C SER A 598 -8.43 -24.29 -0.17
N VAL A 599 -7.75 -24.54 0.95
CA VAL A 599 -8.34 -25.11 2.17
C VAL A 599 -8.58 -24.02 3.23
N ARG A 600 -7.56 -23.21 3.52
CA ARG A 600 -7.59 -22.25 4.63
C ARG A 600 -8.12 -20.89 4.22
N TRP A 601 -7.78 -20.43 3.02
CA TRP A 601 -8.05 -19.07 2.56
C TRP A 601 -8.68 -19.03 1.16
N PRO A 602 -9.75 -19.81 0.88
CA PRO A 602 -10.32 -19.90 -0.47
C PRO A 602 -10.92 -18.56 -0.95
N GLY A 603 -11.19 -17.64 -0.04
CA GLY A 603 -11.71 -16.30 -0.30
C GLY A 603 -10.65 -15.20 -0.36
N THR A 604 -9.36 -15.48 -0.14
CA THR A 604 -8.31 -14.43 -0.15
C THR A 604 -8.17 -13.79 -1.53
N MET A 605 -7.81 -12.50 -1.59
CA MET A 605 -7.52 -11.87 -2.88
C MET A 605 -6.21 -12.38 -3.46
N LEU A 606 -6.12 -12.37 -4.79
CA LEU A 606 -4.92 -12.66 -5.56
C LEU A 606 -4.55 -11.40 -6.34
N ALA A 607 -3.41 -10.79 -6.03
CA ALA A 607 -2.92 -9.61 -6.71
C ALA A 607 -1.77 -9.94 -7.68
N THR A 608 -1.68 -9.16 -8.76
CA THR A 608 -0.53 -9.16 -9.68
C THR A 608 -0.02 -7.76 -9.95
N SER A 609 -0.90 -6.75 -9.96
CA SER A 609 -0.54 -5.34 -9.77
C SER A 609 -1.49 -4.69 -8.78
N THR A 610 -1.04 -3.64 -8.11
CA THR A 610 -1.85 -2.79 -7.23
C THR A 610 -1.43 -1.32 -7.40
N HIS A 611 -2.13 -0.41 -6.72
CA HIS A 611 -1.73 1.00 -6.66
C HIS A 611 -0.42 1.24 -5.88
N ASP A 612 0.10 0.25 -5.15
CA ASP A 612 1.36 0.35 -4.39
C ASP A 612 2.49 -0.54 -4.90
N THR A 613 2.20 -1.47 -5.82
CA THR A 613 3.26 -2.22 -6.51
C THR A 613 4.27 -1.27 -7.15
N LYS A 614 5.57 -1.56 -6.98
CA LYS A 614 6.63 -0.70 -7.49
C LYS A 614 6.72 -0.79 -9.02
N ARG A 615 6.24 -1.87 -9.63
CA ARG A 615 6.12 -2.11 -11.08
C ARG A 615 4.88 -2.96 -11.38
N SER A 616 4.22 -2.68 -12.49
CA SER A 616 3.12 -3.52 -13.01
C SER A 616 3.57 -4.93 -13.42
N ALA A 617 2.63 -5.88 -13.44
CA ALA A 617 2.91 -7.29 -13.73
C ALA A 617 3.62 -7.52 -15.08
N ASP A 618 3.28 -6.75 -16.13
CA ASP A 618 3.87 -6.98 -17.46
C ASP A 618 5.29 -6.40 -17.57
N VAL A 619 5.64 -5.35 -16.80
CA VAL A 619 7.03 -4.90 -16.63
C VAL A 619 7.87 -6.00 -16.00
N ARG A 620 7.35 -6.62 -14.93
CA ARG A 620 8.04 -7.72 -14.25
C ARG A 620 8.19 -8.92 -15.18
N ALA A 621 7.12 -9.31 -15.88
CA ALA A 621 7.12 -10.43 -16.82
C ALA A 621 8.17 -10.32 -17.92
N ARG A 622 8.42 -9.09 -18.41
CA ARG A 622 9.49 -8.83 -19.36
C ARG A 622 10.88 -8.91 -18.72
N LEU A 623 11.04 -8.33 -17.53
CA LEU A 623 12.32 -8.34 -16.81
C LEU A 623 12.76 -9.75 -16.42
N ASP A 624 11.82 -10.64 -16.09
CA ASP A 624 12.12 -12.02 -15.72
C ASP A 624 12.84 -12.79 -16.84
N VAL A 625 12.58 -12.42 -18.10
CA VAL A 625 13.27 -12.99 -19.27
C VAL A 625 14.77 -12.77 -19.21
N LEU A 626 15.28 -11.70 -18.58
CA LEU A 626 16.73 -11.48 -18.45
C LEU A 626 17.43 -12.66 -17.76
N SER A 627 16.73 -13.37 -16.87
CA SER A 627 17.27 -14.57 -16.22
C SER A 627 17.54 -15.71 -17.21
N GLU A 628 16.94 -15.72 -18.40
CA GLU A 628 17.15 -16.76 -19.42
C GLU A 628 18.27 -16.41 -20.42
N LEU A 629 18.82 -15.18 -20.36
CA LEU A 629 19.95 -14.73 -21.19
C LEU A 629 21.00 -13.92 -20.39
N PRO A 630 21.48 -14.41 -19.24
CA PRO A 630 22.30 -13.63 -18.30
C PRO A 630 23.64 -13.19 -18.90
N ARG A 631 24.22 -13.97 -19.82
CA ARG A 631 25.50 -13.64 -20.49
C ARG A 631 25.36 -12.49 -21.48
N GLU A 632 24.24 -12.46 -22.19
CA GLU A 632 23.96 -11.40 -23.15
C GLU A 632 23.64 -10.10 -22.42
N TRP A 633 22.86 -10.18 -21.33
CA TRP A 633 22.67 -9.05 -20.41
C TRP A 633 24.02 -8.48 -19.93
N ALA A 634 24.91 -9.33 -19.42
CA ALA A 634 26.23 -8.90 -18.95
C ALA A 634 27.07 -8.23 -20.06
N THR A 635 27.01 -8.78 -21.27
CA THR A 635 27.72 -8.23 -22.45
C THR A 635 27.18 -6.85 -22.83
N GLN A 636 25.86 -6.71 -22.90
CA GLN A 636 25.20 -5.45 -23.24
C GLN A 636 25.46 -4.38 -22.17
N LEU A 637 25.35 -4.75 -20.89
CA LEU A 637 25.63 -3.86 -19.76
C LEU A 637 27.07 -3.31 -19.82
N ALA A 638 28.06 -4.17 -20.07
CA ALA A 638 29.47 -3.77 -20.18
C ALA A 638 29.74 -2.89 -21.41
N ALA A 639 28.95 -3.03 -22.48
CA ALA A 639 29.02 -2.15 -23.64
C ALA A 639 28.44 -0.76 -23.31
N TRP A 640 27.26 -0.71 -22.70
CA TRP A 640 26.60 0.53 -22.27
C TRP A 640 27.41 1.30 -21.24
N GLU A 641 27.99 0.63 -20.23
CA GLU A 641 28.85 1.28 -19.23
C GLU A 641 29.99 2.07 -19.87
N ARG A 642 30.60 1.50 -20.91
CA ARG A 642 31.73 2.10 -21.62
C ARG A 642 31.29 3.25 -22.50
N ALA A 643 30.20 3.08 -23.23
CA ALA A 643 29.65 4.09 -24.14
C ALA A 643 29.15 5.33 -23.40
N HIS A 644 28.45 5.12 -22.27
CA HIS A 644 27.75 6.18 -21.55
C HIS A 644 28.60 6.83 -20.46
N ARG A 645 29.87 6.41 -20.28
CA ARG A 645 30.81 7.05 -19.34
C ARG A 645 30.94 8.55 -19.58
N SER A 646 30.86 8.99 -20.84
CA SER A 646 30.94 10.41 -21.22
C SER A 646 29.69 11.23 -20.85
N LEU A 647 28.56 10.58 -20.58
CA LEU A 647 27.32 11.23 -20.14
C LEU A 647 27.30 11.49 -18.62
N LYS A 648 28.16 10.82 -17.86
CA LYS A 648 28.22 10.97 -16.41
C LYS A 648 28.90 12.28 -16.02
N GLN A 649 28.34 12.95 -15.03
CA GLN A 649 28.90 14.17 -14.45
C GLN A 649 29.56 13.88 -13.10
N ARG A 650 30.38 14.80 -12.58
CA ARG A 650 30.88 14.74 -11.20
C ARG A 650 30.07 15.68 -10.30
N VAL A 651 29.47 15.13 -9.26
CA VAL A 651 28.75 15.86 -8.19
C VAL A 651 29.31 15.36 -6.86
N ASP A 652 29.73 16.26 -5.96
CA ASP A 652 30.40 15.91 -4.69
C ASP A 652 31.58 14.93 -4.86
N ASP A 653 32.43 15.17 -5.87
CA ASP A 653 33.55 14.31 -6.25
C ASP A 653 33.20 12.87 -6.66
N LYS A 654 31.92 12.52 -6.81
CA LYS A 654 31.44 11.21 -7.24
C LYS A 654 30.76 11.28 -8.61
N LEU A 655 30.78 10.19 -9.35
CA LEU A 655 30.04 10.10 -10.62
C LEU A 655 28.53 10.12 -10.36
N ALA A 656 27.81 10.84 -11.21
CA ALA A 656 26.35 10.92 -11.23
C ALA A 656 25.82 10.55 -12.63
N PRO A 657 24.90 9.58 -12.75
CA PRO A 657 24.45 8.68 -11.68
C PRO A 657 25.58 7.78 -11.14
N ASP A 658 25.42 7.32 -9.90
CA ASP A 658 26.26 6.22 -9.40
C ASP A 658 25.94 4.90 -10.12
N ALA A 659 26.80 3.90 -9.99
CA ALA A 659 26.65 2.63 -10.71
C ALA A 659 25.35 1.90 -10.38
N HIS A 660 24.87 1.93 -9.13
CA HIS A 660 23.59 1.28 -8.80
C HIS A 660 22.43 1.99 -9.49
N THR A 661 22.38 3.32 -9.39
CA THR A 661 21.35 4.12 -10.04
C THR A 661 21.35 3.92 -11.58
N GLU A 662 22.52 3.88 -12.21
CA GLU A 662 22.65 3.59 -13.65
C GLU A 662 22.11 2.20 -14.02
N TYR A 663 22.47 1.17 -13.24
CA TYR A 663 22.01 -0.20 -13.47
C TYR A 663 20.48 -0.31 -13.40
N VAL A 664 19.87 0.37 -12.42
CA VAL A 664 18.41 0.44 -12.25
C VAL A 664 17.74 1.15 -13.42
N ILE A 665 18.32 2.22 -13.96
CA ILE A 665 17.79 2.93 -15.14
C ILE A 665 17.74 2.00 -16.35
N TYR A 666 18.81 1.23 -16.63
CA TYR A 666 18.83 0.33 -17.77
C TYR A 666 17.74 -0.74 -17.70
N GLN A 667 17.59 -1.42 -16.56
CA GLN A 667 16.51 -2.40 -16.40
C GLN A 667 15.13 -1.73 -16.47
N THR A 668 14.96 -0.55 -15.89
CA THR A 668 13.68 0.18 -15.97
C THR A 668 13.30 0.47 -17.42
N LEU A 669 14.24 0.96 -18.23
CA LEU A 669 14.05 1.18 -19.66
C LEU A 669 13.66 -0.11 -20.37
N ILE A 670 14.41 -1.20 -20.16
CA ILE A 670 14.09 -2.52 -20.74
C ILE A 670 12.66 -2.96 -20.39
N GLY A 671 12.29 -2.85 -19.11
CA GLY A 671 11.01 -3.28 -18.58
C GLY A 671 9.82 -2.51 -19.15
N MET A 672 9.96 -1.19 -19.36
CA MET A 672 8.85 -0.32 -19.77
C MET A 672 8.81 0.07 -21.24
N TRP A 673 9.87 -0.18 -22.01
CA TRP A 673 9.98 0.29 -23.40
C TRP A 673 8.83 -0.24 -24.28
N PRO A 674 8.19 0.56 -25.14
CA PRO A 674 7.18 0.05 -26.07
C PRO A 674 7.74 -1.04 -26.99
N MET A 675 6.88 -1.95 -27.43
CA MET A 675 7.25 -2.96 -28.42
C MET A 675 7.27 -2.32 -29.82
N GLY A 676 8.46 -2.24 -30.44
CA GLY A 676 8.66 -1.65 -31.76
C GLY A 676 9.38 -0.30 -31.73
N ALA A 677 9.56 0.30 -32.92
CA ALA A 677 10.19 1.60 -33.05
C ALA A 677 9.29 2.68 -32.43
N VAL A 678 9.87 3.53 -31.59
CA VAL A 678 9.14 4.60 -30.89
C VAL A 678 9.27 5.91 -31.66
N GLU A 679 8.16 6.60 -31.91
CA GLU A 679 8.14 7.94 -32.53
C GLU A 679 8.75 9.00 -31.60
N SER A 680 9.16 10.15 -32.13
CA SER A 680 9.86 11.17 -31.33
C SER A 680 9.00 11.72 -30.18
N ALA A 681 7.70 11.96 -30.39
CA ALA A 681 6.82 12.49 -29.35
C ALA A 681 6.62 11.50 -28.18
N ASP A 682 6.56 10.20 -28.47
CA ASP A 682 6.46 9.15 -27.45
C ASP A 682 7.77 9.00 -26.67
N ARG A 683 8.92 9.28 -27.28
CA ARG A 683 10.23 9.28 -26.59
C ARG A 683 10.32 10.34 -25.51
N ASP A 684 9.82 11.55 -25.75
CA ASP A 684 9.83 12.62 -24.76
C ASP A 684 9.00 12.23 -23.52
N SER A 685 7.83 11.63 -23.74
CA SER A 685 6.98 11.10 -22.66
C SER A 685 7.68 10.00 -21.86
N LEU A 686 8.32 9.03 -22.54
CA LEU A 686 9.09 7.97 -21.89
C LEU A 686 10.27 8.54 -21.09
N CYS A 687 11.01 9.50 -21.66
CA CYS A 687 12.11 10.16 -20.98
C CYS A 687 11.63 10.85 -19.69
N ALA A 688 10.49 11.55 -19.73
CA ALA A 688 9.91 12.19 -18.55
C ALA A 688 9.54 11.17 -17.46
N ARG A 689 8.84 10.09 -17.83
CA ARG A 689 8.43 9.01 -16.90
C ARG A 689 9.63 8.33 -16.23
N VAL A 690 10.66 7.99 -17.00
CA VAL A 690 11.90 7.38 -16.48
C VAL A 690 12.65 8.36 -15.59
N THR A 691 12.68 9.65 -15.95
CA THR A 691 13.33 10.69 -15.13
C THR A 691 12.63 10.84 -13.78
N GLU A 692 11.31 10.89 -13.76
CA GLU A 692 10.53 10.96 -12.53
C GLU A 692 10.73 9.71 -11.65
N PHE A 693 10.67 8.53 -12.26
CA PHE A 693 10.98 7.28 -11.58
C PHE A 693 12.40 7.29 -10.99
N ALA A 694 13.42 7.68 -11.77
CA ALA A 694 14.80 7.66 -11.31
C ALA A 694 15.02 8.62 -10.14
N ARG A 695 14.39 9.80 -10.17
CA ARG A 695 14.37 10.74 -9.05
C ARG A 695 13.73 10.12 -7.81
N LYS A 696 12.55 9.52 -7.94
CA LYS A 696 11.87 8.83 -6.83
C LYS A 696 12.74 7.69 -6.29
N SER A 697 13.24 6.82 -7.16
CA SER A 697 14.14 5.71 -6.81
C SER A 697 15.39 6.18 -6.06
N ALA A 698 16.04 7.25 -6.51
CA ALA A 698 17.23 7.79 -5.85
C ALA A 698 16.91 8.42 -4.48
N ARG A 699 15.75 9.08 -4.36
CA ARG A 699 15.26 9.63 -3.08
C ARG A 699 14.88 8.51 -2.10
N GLU A 700 14.26 7.43 -2.56
CA GLU A 700 13.93 6.27 -1.72
C GLU A 700 15.17 5.50 -1.28
N ALA A 701 16.18 5.39 -2.15
CA ALA A 701 17.47 4.82 -1.76
C ALA A 701 18.18 5.64 -0.66
N LYS A 702 17.82 6.93 -0.45
CA LYS A 702 18.32 7.78 0.65
C LYS A 702 19.87 7.77 0.73
N GLY A 703 20.52 7.82 -0.43
CA GLY A 703 21.97 7.64 -0.57
C GLY A 703 22.68 8.90 -1.07
N ARG A 704 22.31 9.35 -2.28
CA ARG A 704 22.87 10.57 -2.92
C ARG A 704 21.94 11.78 -2.83
N THR A 705 20.63 11.52 -2.71
CA THR A 705 19.54 12.48 -2.47
C THR A 705 18.50 11.79 -1.59
N SER A 706 17.55 12.56 -1.04
CA SER A 706 16.43 12.04 -0.25
C SER A 706 15.25 13.01 -0.32
N TRP A 707 14.10 12.64 0.24
CA TRP A 707 12.96 13.55 0.36
C TRP A 707 13.19 14.69 1.36
N ILE A 708 14.13 14.53 2.29
CA ILE A 708 14.45 15.52 3.33
C ILE A 708 15.59 16.44 2.87
N ASP A 709 16.71 15.85 2.47
CA ASP A 709 17.88 16.54 1.95
C ASP A 709 17.99 16.28 0.45
N ILE A 710 17.33 17.13 -0.34
CA ILE A 710 17.33 17.07 -1.81
C ILE A 710 18.68 17.58 -2.31
N ASN A 711 19.40 16.74 -3.06
CA ASN A 711 20.61 17.13 -3.78
C ASN A 711 20.24 17.51 -5.22
N GLU A 712 19.94 18.80 -5.44
CA GLU A 712 19.50 19.31 -6.74
C GLU A 712 20.52 19.10 -7.86
N ASP A 713 21.82 19.19 -7.54
CA ASP A 713 22.89 18.95 -8.50
C ASP A 713 22.95 17.49 -8.95
N TYR A 714 22.78 16.55 -8.02
CA TYR A 714 22.70 15.12 -8.34
C TYR A 714 21.45 14.81 -9.17
N GLU A 715 20.29 15.34 -8.80
CA GLU A 715 19.03 15.10 -9.53
C GLU A 715 19.05 15.70 -10.93
N ARG A 716 19.68 16.86 -11.11
CA ARG A 716 19.90 17.45 -12.44
C ARG A 716 20.84 16.61 -13.28
N ALA A 717 21.99 16.18 -12.72
CA ALA A 717 22.92 15.29 -13.41
C ALA A 717 22.28 13.94 -13.80
N LEU A 718 21.39 13.42 -12.95
CA LEU A 718 20.59 12.22 -13.24
C LEU A 718 19.65 12.43 -14.42
N ALA A 719 18.91 13.54 -14.45
CA ALA A 719 18.03 13.89 -15.55
C ALA A 719 18.80 14.13 -16.86
N ASP A 720 19.95 14.80 -16.79
CA ASP A 720 20.83 15.03 -17.93
C ASP A 720 21.39 13.72 -18.50
N PHE A 721 21.77 12.77 -17.63
CA PHE A 721 22.21 11.45 -18.06
C PHE A 721 21.11 10.71 -18.83
N ILE A 722 19.87 10.71 -18.31
CA ILE A 722 18.73 10.06 -18.97
C ILE A 722 18.43 10.72 -20.31
N ARG A 723 18.36 12.06 -20.38
CA ARG A 723 18.19 12.77 -21.66
C ARG A 723 19.30 12.41 -22.65
N GLY A 724 20.55 12.38 -22.18
CA GLY A 724 21.70 11.97 -22.99
C GLY A 724 21.62 10.54 -23.54
N LEU A 725 20.96 9.61 -22.83
CA LEU A 725 20.68 8.27 -23.36
C LEU A 725 19.68 8.33 -24.52
N PHE A 726 18.57 9.08 -24.38
CA PHE A 726 17.57 9.22 -25.43
C PHE A 726 18.10 9.94 -26.68
N ASP A 727 19.07 10.86 -26.52
CA ASP A 727 19.73 11.56 -27.63
C ASP A 727 20.73 10.68 -28.41
N ARG A 728 21.13 9.52 -27.87
CA ARG A 728 22.07 8.59 -28.50
C ARG A 728 21.32 7.57 -29.36
N ALA A 729 21.27 7.82 -30.67
CA ALA A 729 20.64 6.91 -31.63
C ALA A 729 21.23 5.48 -31.62
N GLU A 730 22.50 5.31 -31.24
CA GLU A 730 23.08 3.97 -31.04
C GLU A 730 22.47 3.25 -29.83
N PHE A 731 22.33 3.94 -28.70
CA PHE A 731 21.73 3.37 -27.49
C PHE A 731 20.27 2.99 -27.73
N VAL A 732 19.48 3.88 -28.35
CA VAL A 732 18.06 3.61 -28.64
C VAL A 732 17.92 2.37 -29.54
N ARG A 733 18.75 2.24 -30.58
CA ARG A 733 18.75 1.05 -31.44
C ARG A 733 19.15 -0.22 -30.70
N ASP A 734 20.17 -0.16 -29.85
CA ASP A 734 20.61 -1.31 -29.04
C ASP A 734 19.52 -1.74 -28.05
N LEU A 735 18.87 -0.78 -27.39
CA LEU A 735 17.75 -1.01 -26.47
C LEU A 735 16.56 -1.61 -27.22
N GLU A 736 16.14 -1.02 -28.34
CA GLU A 736 15.06 -1.54 -29.18
C GLU A 736 15.37 -2.96 -29.69
N SER A 737 16.62 -3.24 -30.06
CA SER A 737 17.06 -4.58 -30.48
C SER A 737 16.97 -5.60 -29.33
N LEU A 738 17.39 -5.24 -28.13
CA LEU A 738 17.27 -6.11 -26.96
C LEU A 738 15.81 -6.33 -26.58
N VAL A 739 15.00 -5.27 -26.56
CA VAL A 739 13.56 -5.34 -26.24
C VAL A 739 12.83 -6.18 -27.28
N ALA A 740 13.10 -6.00 -28.59
CA ALA A 740 12.48 -6.80 -29.65
C ALA A 740 12.79 -8.30 -29.52
N LYS A 741 13.92 -8.65 -28.89
CA LYS A 741 14.35 -10.03 -28.65
C LYS A 741 13.69 -10.66 -27.42
N ILE A 742 13.45 -9.90 -26.34
CA ILE A 742 12.89 -10.45 -25.09
C ILE A 742 11.40 -10.20 -24.90
N ALA A 743 10.84 -9.15 -25.50
CA ALA A 743 9.46 -8.74 -25.26
C ALA A 743 8.43 -9.82 -25.66
N PRO A 744 8.62 -10.59 -26.74
CA PRO A 744 7.70 -11.68 -27.07
C PRO A 744 7.64 -12.77 -25.99
N SER A 745 8.77 -13.17 -25.41
CA SER A 745 8.80 -14.06 -24.25
C SER A 745 8.20 -13.41 -22.99
N GLY A 746 8.41 -12.11 -22.80
CA GLY A 746 7.75 -11.33 -21.75
C GLY A 746 6.21 -11.36 -21.87
N VAL A 747 5.68 -11.26 -23.09
CA VAL A 747 4.25 -11.39 -23.39
C VAL A 747 3.73 -12.78 -23.04
N TRP A 748 4.46 -13.85 -23.37
CA TRP A 748 4.05 -15.21 -23.00
C TRP A 748 4.09 -15.45 -21.49
N ASN A 749 5.10 -14.92 -20.80
CA ASN A 749 5.15 -14.96 -19.34
C ASN A 749 3.96 -14.18 -18.73
N ALA A 750 3.59 -13.03 -19.29
CA ALA A 750 2.44 -12.23 -18.85
C ALA A 750 1.10 -12.95 -19.10
N VAL A 751 0.95 -13.64 -20.24
CA VAL A 751 -0.22 -14.49 -20.52
C VAL A 751 -0.31 -15.64 -19.52
N SER A 752 0.77 -16.36 -19.27
CA SER A 752 0.82 -17.43 -18.28
C SER A 752 0.46 -16.92 -16.88
N ARG A 753 1.01 -15.77 -16.46
CA ARG A 753 0.63 -15.11 -15.19
C ARG A 753 -0.84 -14.80 -15.12
N THR A 754 -1.41 -14.23 -16.18
CA THR A 754 -2.83 -13.88 -16.24
C THR A 754 -3.71 -15.13 -16.09
N VAL A 755 -3.38 -16.23 -16.78
CA VAL A 755 -4.13 -17.49 -16.65
C VAL A 755 -4.02 -18.04 -15.22
N LEU A 756 -2.83 -18.07 -14.63
CA LEU A 756 -2.62 -18.56 -13.26
C LEU A 756 -3.37 -17.69 -12.23
N HIS A 757 -3.25 -16.37 -12.33
CA HIS A 757 -3.95 -15.39 -11.49
C HIS A 757 -5.46 -15.62 -11.49
N LEU A 758 -6.05 -15.85 -12.66
CA LEU A 758 -7.49 -16.05 -12.79
C LEU A 758 -7.98 -17.46 -12.48
N THR A 759 -7.11 -18.47 -12.34
CA THR A 759 -7.52 -19.89 -12.17
C THR A 759 -7.03 -20.56 -10.89
N ALA A 760 -6.05 -19.97 -10.22
CA ALA A 760 -5.61 -20.39 -8.89
C ALA A 760 -6.75 -20.33 -7.85
N PRO A 761 -6.65 -21.07 -6.74
CA PRO A 761 -7.55 -20.91 -5.59
C PRO A 761 -7.49 -19.48 -5.04
N GLY A 762 -8.64 -18.89 -4.71
CA GLY A 762 -8.73 -17.49 -4.30
C GLY A 762 -9.56 -16.62 -5.23
N LEU A 763 -9.62 -15.34 -4.89
CA LEU A 763 -10.37 -14.29 -5.57
C LEU A 763 -9.42 -13.42 -6.41
N PRO A 764 -9.41 -13.53 -7.75
CA PRO A 764 -8.57 -12.67 -8.58
C PRO A 764 -8.99 -11.21 -8.48
N ASP A 765 -8.03 -10.34 -8.16
CA ASP A 765 -8.16 -8.88 -8.21
C ASP A 765 -7.43 -8.31 -9.42
N ILE A 766 -8.16 -7.56 -10.25
CA ILE A 766 -7.64 -6.91 -11.46
C ILE A 766 -7.49 -5.42 -11.17
N TYR A 767 -6.26 -4.90 -11.24
CA TYR A 767 -6.02 -3.47 -11.13
C TYR A 767 -6.49 -2.73 -12.40
N GLN A 768 -7.04 -1.53 -12.24
CA GLN A 768 -7.56 -0.77 -13.38
C GLN A 768 -6.51 -0.62 -14.49
N GLY A 769 -6.89 -1.01 -15.71
CA GLY A 769 -6.03 -0.93 -16.88
C GLY A 769 -5.25 -2.22 -17.20
N ASP A 770 -5.09 -3.15 -16.25
CA ASP A 770 -4.31 -4.39 -16.42
C ASP A 770 -4.95 -5.41 -17.37
N GLU A 771 -6.18 -5.18 -17.84
CA GLU A 771 -6.77 -6.04 -18.86
C GLU A 771 -6.08 -5.94 -20.24
N LEU A 772 -5.30 -4.88 -20.44
CA LEU A 772 -4.41 -4.68 -21.59
C LEU A 772 -2.93 -4.76 -21.13
N TRP A 773 -1.97 -4.58 -22.04
CA TRP A 773 -0.56 -4.51 -21.65
C TRP A 773 -0.32 -3.26 -20.79
N ASN A 774 0.12 -3.46 -19.55
CA ASN A 774 0.42 -2.38 -18.62
C ASN A 774 1.93 -2.31 -18.36
N TYR A 775 2.55 -1.22 -18.81
CA TYR A 775 3.97 -0.91 -18.57
C TYR A 775 4.16 0.27 -17.61
N SER A 776 3.41 0.26 -16.51
CA SER A 776 3.49 1.28 -15.45
C SER A 776 4.57 0.95 -14.42
N LEU A 777 5.23 2.00 -13.95
CA LEU A 777 6.18 2.02 -12.83
C LEU A 777 5.46 2.40 -11.52
N VAL A 778 6.23 2.61 -10.46
CA VAL A 778 5.72 2.97 -9.13
C VAL A 778 4.91 4.26 -9.18
N ASP A 779 3.95 4.40 -8.27
CA ASP A 779 3.21 5.63 -7.99
C ASP A 779 4.08 6.90 -8.14
N PRO A 780 3.65 7.95 -8.85
CA PRO A 780 2.32 8.13 -9.46
C PRO A 780 2.14 7.50 -10.85
N ASP A 781 3.13 6.82 -11.43
CA ASP A 781 3.03 6.32 -12.82
C ASP A 781 1.96 5.21 -12.99
N ASN A 782 1.72 4.39 -11.95
CA ASN A 782 0.63 3.41 -11.90
C ASN A 782 -0.75 4.01 -11.57
N ARG A 783 -0.86 5.34 -11.43
CA ARG A 783 -2.13 6.06 -11.18
C ARG A 783 -2.58 6.89 -12.38
N ARG A 784 -1.93 6.73 -13.53
CA ARG A 784 -2.32 7.41 -14.77
C ARG A 784 -3.77 7.05 -15.16
N PRO A 785 -4.50 7.96 -15.84
CA PRO A 785 -5.86 7.70 -16.30
C PRO A 785 -5.96 6.47 -17.20
N VAL A 786 -7.07 5.76 -17.11
CA VAL A 786 -7.38 4.57 -17.92
C VAL A 786 -8.36 4.93 -19.02
N ASP A 787 -8.02 4.63 -20.28
CA ASP A 787 -8.93 4.80 -21.41
C ASP A 787 -9.93 3.62 -21.47
N TYR A 788 -11.08 3.79 -20.83
CA TYR A 788 -12.19 2.83 -20.84
C TYR A 788 -12.98 2.83 -22.16
N LYS A 789 -12.93 3.92 -22.94
CA LYS A 789 -13.59 3.97 -24.24
C LYS A 789 -12.91 3.01 -25.22
N LEU A 790 -11.58 3.08 -25.31
CA LEU A 790 -10.77 2.16 -26.11
C LEU A 790 -11.04 0.71 -25.70
N ARG A 791 -10.96 0.40 -24.39
CA ARG A 791 -11.22 -0.95 -23.86
C ARG A 791 -12.61 -1.46 -24.22
N ASN A 792 -13.62 -0.59 -24.13
CA ASN A 792 -14.97 -0.94 -24.48
C ASN A 792 -15.12 -1.24 -25.98
N GLU A 793 -14.53 -0.43 -26.85
CA GLU A 793 -14.51 -0.64 -28.30
C GLU A 793 -13.79 -1.96 -28.65
N MET A 794 -12.62 -2.22 -28.05
CA MET A 794 -11.88 -3.48 -28.22
C MET A 794 -12.69 -4.70 -27.78
N LEU A 795 -13.37 -4.60 -26.63
CA LEU A 795 -14.21 -5.67 -26.11
C LEU A 795 -15.43 -5.94 -27.03
N ALA A 796 -15.99 -4.89 -27.63
CA ALA A 796 -17.09 -5.00 -28.59
C ALA A 796 -16.66 -5.63 -29.92
N MET A 797 -15.45 -5.35 -30.40
CA MET A 797 -14.86 -5.94 -31.62
C MET A 797 -14.41 -7.41 -31.46
N SER A 798 -14.43 -7.93 -30.23
CA SER A 798 -14.18 -9.35 -29.93
C SER A 798 -15.37 -9.97 -29.16
N PRO A 799 -16.59 -10.01 -29.76
CA PRO A 799 -17.84 -10.18 -29.02
C PRO A 799 -18.07 -11.60 -28.45
N LEU A 800 -17.43 -12.62 -29.00
CA LEU A 800 -17.53 -14.00 -28.54
C LEU A 800 -16.19 -14.40 -27.93
N GLY A 801 -16.20 -15.17 -26.83
CA GLY A 801 -14.99 -15.85 -26.33
C GLY A 801 -14.40 -16.84 -27.35
N ASP A 802 -14.99 -16.93 -28.52
CA ASP A 802 -14.52 -17.67 -29.68
C ASP A 802 -13.44 -16.85 -30.38
N ILE A 803 -12.22 -16.93 -29.88
CA ILE A 803 -11.09 -16.63 -30.73
C ILE A 803 -11.06 -17.76 -31.78
N THR A 804 -11.65 -17.51 -32.96
CA THR A 804 -11.51 -18.44 -34.07
C THR A 804 -10.02 -18.67 -34.33
N GLN A 805 -9.60 -19.92 -34.56
CA GLN A 805 -8.20 -20.28 -34.81
C GLN A 805 -7.43 -19.27 -35.70
N PRO A 806 -7.97 -18.80 -36.84
CA PRO A 806 -7.28 -17.80 -37.67
C PRO A 806 -6.99 -16.46 -36.97
N LYS A 807 -7.95 -15.95 -36.19
CA LYS A 807 -7.82 -14.70 -35.43
C LYS A 807 -6.86 -14.86 -34.25
N LEU A 808 -6.83 -16.05 -33.63
CA LEU A 808 -5.86 -16.36 -32.60
C LEU A 808 -4.45 -16.40 -33.20
N THR A 809 -4.26 -17.09 -34.32
CA THR A 809 -2.97 -17.10 -35.02
C THR A 809 -2.50 -15.69 -35.38
N GLU A 810 -3.38 -14.83 -35.89
CA GLU A 810 -3.07 -13.41 -36.17
C GLU A 810 -2.64 -12.65 -34.90
N GLN A 811 -3.42 -12.76 -33.82
CA GLN A 811 -3.11 -12.11 -32.53
C GLN A 811 -1.84 -12.65 -31.88
N LEU A 812 -1.53 -13.94 -32.04
CA LEU A 812 -0.30 -14.56 -31.54
C LEU A 812 0.95 -14.08 -32.29
N THR A 813 0.79 -13.51 -33.49
CA THR A 813 1.90 -12.97 -34.30
C THR A 813 2.13 -11.47 -34.11
N ASP A 814 1.16 -10.69 -33.61
CA ASP A 814 1.35 -9.28 -33.25
C ASP A 814 1.37 -9.11 -31.74
N HIS A 815 2.57 -9.19 -31.15
CA HIS A 815 2.77 -9.03 -29.71
C HIS A 815 2.34 -7.66 -29.17
N ARG A 816 2.14 -6.65 -30.03
CA ARG A 816 1.64 -5.32 -29.66
C ARG A 816 0.12 -5.29 -29.47
N ASN A 817 -0.57 -6.36 -29.86
CA ASN A 817 -2.01 -6.40 -29.83
C ASN A 817 -2.55 -6.72 -28.44
N ASP A 818 -2.97 -5.68 -27.73
CA ASP A 818 -3.62 -5.74 -26.42
C ASP A 818 -4.87 -6.65 -26.38
N SER A 819 -5.52 -6.90 -27.53
CA SER A 819 -6.78 -7.66 -27.59
C SER A 819 -6.63 -9.13 -27.18
N LEU A 820 -5.42 -9.70 -27.22
CA LEU A 820 -5.17 -11.07 -26.76
C LEU A 820 -5.40 -11.20 -25.26
N LYS A 821 -4.75 -10.35 -24.44
CA LYS A 821 -4.86 -10.38 -22.98
C LYS A 821 -6.31 -10.14 -22.55
N LEU A 822 -6.97 -9.15 -23.16
CA LEU A 822 -8.37 -8.84 -22.92
C LEU A 822 -9.30 -10.04 -23.21
N ALA A 823 -9.08 -10.73 -24.32
CA ALA A 823 -9.89 -11.89 -24.70
C ALA A 823 -9.70 -13.08 -23.75
N ILE A 824 -8.45 -13.35 -23.31
CA ILE A 824 -8.14 -14.39 -22.32
C ILE A 824 -8.83 -14.08 -20.99
N ILE A 825 -8.70 -12.86 -20.48
CA ILE A 825 -9.34 -12.43 -19.23
C ILE A 825 -10.85 -12.62 -19.32
N ARG A 826 -11.49 -12.11 -20.38
CA ARG A 826 -12.94 -12.26 -20.60
C ARG A 826 -13.38 -13.71 -20.63
N SER A 827 -12.64 -14.57 -21.34
CA SER A 827 -12.97 -16.00 -21.44
C SER A 827 -12.90 -16.69 -20.08
N ILE A 828 -11.82 -16.46 -19.31
CA ILE A 828 -11.65 -17.09 -18.00
C ILE A 828 -12.66 -16.54 -16.98
N LEU A 829 -12.92 -15.23 -16.97
CA LEU A 829 -13.91 -14.64 -16.05
C LEU A 829 -15.34 -15.16 -16.31
N ARG A 830 -15.71 -15.39 -17.57
CA ARG A 830 -16.97 -16.07 -17.93
C ARG A 830 -16.98 -17.52 -17.48
N THR A 831 -15.89 -18.23 -17.72
CA THR A 831 -15.72 -19.62 -17.24
C THR A 831 -15.87 -19.71 -15.73
N ARG A 832 -15.30 -18.75 -14.97
CA ARG A 832 -15.49 -18.63 -13.52
C ARG A 832 -16.94 -18.32 -13.15
N ALA A 833 -17.69 -17.61 -13.98
CA ALA A 833 -19.12 -17.38 -13.77
C ALA A 833 -19.91 -18.67 -13.89
N ASP A 834 -19.70 -19.38 -15.00
CA ASP A 834 -20.44 -20.58 -15.37
C ASP A 834 -20.11 -21.76 -14.44
N HIS A 835 -18.89 -21.79 -13.89
CA HIS A 835 -18.41 -22.82 -12.98
C HIS A 835 -18.02 -22.25 -11.60
N SER A 836 -18.82 -21.33 -11.05
CA SER A 836 -18.49 -20.63 -9.80
C SER A 836 -18.10 -21.53 -8.61
N PRO A 837 -18.78 -22.66 -8.32
CA PRO A 837 -18.39 -23.54 -7.22
C PRO A 837 -16.97 -24.13 -7.38
N LEU A 838 -16.57 -24.44 -8.63
CA LEU A 838 -15.27 -25.00 -8.97
C LEU A 838 -14.14 -24.04 -8.63
N PHE A 839 -14.26 -22.78 -9.03
CA PHE A 839 -13.20 -21.82 -8.82
C PHE A 839 -13.19 -21.27 -7.38
N ALA A 840 -14.35 -21.16 -6.74
CA ALA A 840 -14.47 -20.68 -5.37
C ALA A 840 -13.99 -21.70 -4.32
N HIS A 841 -14.31 -22.99 -4.49
CA HIS A 841 -14.10 -24.00 -3.45
C HIS A 841 -13.50 -25.31 -3.96
N GLY A 842 -13.22 -25.44 -5.27
CA GLY A 842 -12.64 -26.65 -5.83
C GLY A 842 -11.24 -26.91 -5.29
N ALA A 843 -10.98 -28.17 -4.92
CA ALA A 843 -9.68 -28.67 -4.48
C ALA A 843 -8.61 -28.44 -5.55
N TYR A 844 -7.36 -28.31 -5.12
CA TYR A 844 -6.20 -28.09 -5.98
C TYR A 844 -5.33 -29.35 -6.02
N ARG A 845 -4.94 -29.80 -7.21
CA ARG A 845 -3.99 -30.91 -7.39
C ARG A 845 -2.90 -30.55 -8.41
N PRO A 846 -1.61 -30.56 -8.04
CA PRO A 846 -0.51 -30.38 -8.99
C PRO A 846 -0.52 -31.47 -10.07
N LEU A 847 -0.15 -31.12 -11.30
CA LEU A 847 0.00 -32.07 -12.40
C LEU A 847 1.42 -31.99 -12.96
N ALA A 848 2.09 -33.14 -13.06
CA ALA A 848 3.47 -33.21 -13.51
C ALA A 848 3.57 -33.33 -15.04
N ALA A 849 4.47 -32.55 -15.63
CA ALA A 849 4.96 -32.79 -16.98
C ALA A 849 6.19 -33.70 -16.94
N HIS A 850 6.38 -34.50 -17.99
CA HIS A 850 7.56 -35.34 -18.17
C HIS A 850 8.04 -35.27 -19.62
N GLY A 851 9.35 -35.18 -19.79
CA GLY A 851 10.00 -35.17 -21.10
C GLY A 851 11.08 -34.09 -21.18
N PRO A 852 11.63 -33.83 -22.38
CA PRO A 852 12.79 -32.94 -22.52
C PRO A 852 12.56 -31.48 -22.10
N LEU A 853 11.30 -31.03 -21.97
CA LEU A 853 10.92 -29.65 -21.66
C LEU A 853 9.95 -29.57 -20.47
N ASP A 854 9.98 -30.54 -19.55
CA ASP A 854 9.09 -30.59 -18.37
C ASP A 854 9.22 -29.34 -17.47
N ASN A 855 10.44 -28.84 -17.27
CA ASN A 855 10.71 -27.62 -16.50
C ASN A 855 10.07 -26.36 -17.09
N HIS A 856 9.59 -26.38 -18.34
CA HIS A 856 8.91 -25.26 -18.99
C HIS A 856 7.40 -25.28 -18.84
N ILE A 857 6.83 -26.22 -18.08
CA ILE A 857 5.38 -26.31 -17.85
C ILE A 857 5.05 -26.16 -16.38
N PHE A 858 4.02 -25.37 -16.10
CA PHE A 858 3.31 -25.36 -14.83
C PHE A 858 1.87 -25.82 -15.09
N ALA A 859 1.41 -26.82 -14.35
CA ALA A 859 0.08 -27.38 -14.56
C ALA A 859 -0.58 -27.86 -13.26
N PHE A 860 -1.89 -27.72 -13.20
CA PHE A 860 -2.69 -28.20 -12.07
C PHE A 860 -4.12 -28.48 -12.48
N GLU A 861 -4.82 -29.20 -11.61
CA GLU A 861 -6.25 -29.43 -11.69
C GLU A 861 -6.97 -28.68 -10.57
N ARG A 862 -8.15 -28.14 -10.90
CA ARG A 862 -9.18 -27.76 -9.93
C ARG A 862 -10.31 -28.77 -9.99
N ARG A 863 -10.86 -29.19 -8.85
CA ARG A 863 -11.97 -30.15 -8.82
C ARG A 863 -12.94 -29.90 -7.67
N SER A 864 -14.23 -29.76 -7.97
CA SER A 864 -15.27 -29.55 -6.94
C SER A 864 -15.67 -30.83 -6.21
N SER A 865 -15.61 -31.97 -6.89
CA SER A 865 -16.03 -33.27 -6.36
C SER A 865 -15.05 -34.37 -6.76
N PRO A 866 -14.48 -35.14 -5.81
CA PRO A 866 -13.61 -36.26 -6.13
C PRO A 866 -14.28 -37.39 -6.93
N ALA A 867 -15.62 -37.42 -6.98
CA ALA A 867 -16.38 -38.52 -7.57
C ALA A 867 -16.70 -38.35 -9.06
N SER A 868 -16.63 -37.13 -9.60
CA SER A 868 -16.91 -36.85 -11.02
C SER A 868 -15.85 -35.92 -11.62
N LEU A 869 -15.59 -36.07 -12.92
CA LEU A 869 -14.79 -35.14 -13.71
C LEU A 869 -15.63 -33.99 -14.28
N ASP A 870 -16.97 -34.02 -14.17
CA ASP A 870 -17.87 -33.03 -14.76
C ASP A 870 -17.65 -31.60 -14.25
N ASP A 871 -17.11 -31.48 -13.02
CA ASP A 871 -16.75 -30.23 -12.36
C ASP A 871 -15.25 -30.18 -12.07
N ALA A 872 -14.43 -30.55 -13.07
CA ALA A 872 -12.98 -30.42 -13.05
C ALA A 872 -12.50 -29.40 -14.10
N ALA A 873 -11.36 -28.79 -13.84
CA ALA A 873 -10.63 -27.97 -14.80
C ALA A 873 -9.14 -28.30 -14.78
N ILE A 874 -8.51 -28.40 -15.94
CA ILE A 874 -7.06 -28.55 -16.06
C ILE A 874 -6.47 -27.24 -16.59
N VAL A 875 -5.47 -26.73 -15.90
CA VAL A 875 -4.71 -25.54 -16.30
C VAL A 875 -3.32 -25.96 -16.73
N VAL A 876 -2.88 -25.51 -17.89
CA VAL A 876 -1.53 -25.74 -18.43
C VAL A 876 -0.98 -24.44 -18.97
N VAL A 877 0.15 -23.98 -18.42
CA VAL A 877 0.82 -22.76 -18.87
C VAL A 877 2.32 -22.99 -19.07
N PRO A 878 2.93 -22.30 -20.05
CA PRO A 878 4.37 -22.30 -20.22
C PRO A 878 5.06 -21.37 -19.22
N ARG A 879 6.29 -21.70 -18.86
CA ARG A 879 7.23 -20.87 -18.10
C ARG A 879 8.61 -20.94 -18.74
N LEU A 880 9.47 -19.97 -18.43
CA LEU A 880 10.82 -19.87 -19.01
C LEU A 880 10.74 -19.92 -20.55
N THR A 881 9.96 -18.99 -21.10
CA THR A 881 9.50 -19.04 -22.49
C THR A 881 10.57 -18.62 -23.49
N TYR A 882 11.63 -17.95 -23.04
CA TYR A 882 12.73 -17.56 -23.91
C TYR A 882 13.65 -18.74 -24.23
N SER A 883 14.04 -19.51 -23.22
CA SER A 883 14.87 -20.70 -23.36
C SER A 883 14.09 -21.91 -23.93
N LEU A 884 12.76 -21.84 -23.94
CA LEU A 884 11.88 -22.84 -24.53
C LEU A 884 11.99 -22.92 -26.08
N SER A 885 12.07 -21.78 -26.77
CA SER A 885 12.07 -21.75 -28.25
C SER A 885 13.46 -21.49 -28.82
N PRO A 886 13.94 -22.30 -29.80
CA PRO A 886 15.18 -22.02 -30.51
C PRO A 886 15.05 -20.83 -31.48
N THR A 887 13.81 -20.41 -31.79
CA THR A 887 13.52 -19.22 -32.60
C THR A 887 12.99 -18.12 -31.68
N PRO A 888 13.68 -16.97 -31.59
CA PRO A 888 13.13 -15.80 -30.90
C PRO A 888 11.75 -15.49 -31.49
N ASN A 889 10.77 -15.22 -30.61
CA ASN A 889 9.41 -14.74 -30.94
C ASN A 889 8.36 -15.77 -31.34
N ALA A 890 8.71 -17.06 -31.50
CA ALA A 890 7.70 -18.06 -31.79
C ALA A 890 6.73 -18.25 -30.60
N PRO A 891 5.40 -18.27 -30.82
CA PRO A 891 4.45 -18.59 -29.76
C PRO A 891 4.68 -20.03 -29.28
N PRO A 892 4.60 -20.32 -27.96
CA PRO A 892 4.87 -21.63 -27.38
C PRO A 892 3.75 -22.66 -27.71
N THR A 893 3.65 -23.00 -29.00
CA THR A 893 2.62 -23.86 -29.60
C THR A 893 3.22 -25.18 -30.09
N ALA A 894 2.43 -26.02 -30.76
CA ALA A 894 2.68 -27.46 -30.98
C ALA A 894 4.13 -27.87 -31.29
N GLU A 895 4.79 -27.18 -32.22
CA GLU A 895 6.09 -27.62 -32.78
C GLU A 895 7.26 -27.54 -31.77
N ILE A 896 7.13 -26.75 -30.71
CA ILE A 896 8.22 -26.49 -29.76
C ILE A 896 8.34 -27.60 -28.69
N TRP A 897 7.22 -28.24 -28.34
CA TRP A 897 7.10 -29.06 -27.12
C TRP A 897 7.72 -30.47 -27.19
N ARG A 898 8.22 -30.89 -28.36
CA ARG A 898 8.85 -32.22 -28.57
C ARG A 898 7.97 -33.35 -27.99
N ASP A 899 8.58 -34.37 -27.39
CA ASP A 899 7.90 -35.51 -26.76
C ASP A 899 7.41 -35.24 -25.32
N THR A 900 7.33 -33.97 -24.89
CA THR A 900 6.91 -33.61 -23.53
C THR A 900 5.42 -33.88 -23.33
N LYS A 901 5.07 -34.54 -22.23
CA LYS A 901 3.72 -35.02 -21.94
C LYS A 901 3.29 -34.60 -20.54
N LEU A 902 2.02 -34.24 -20.40
CA LEU A 902 1.35 -34.11 -19.11
C LEU A 902 0.92 -35.49 -18.62
N HIS A 903 1.25 -35.81 -17.37
CA HIS A 903 0.76 -37.02 -16.72
C HIS A 903 -0.52 -36.72 -15.96
N LEU A 904 -1.61 -37.34 -16.40
CA LEU A 904 -2.91 -37.29 -15.75
C LEU A 904 -3.24 -38.66 -15.15
N PRO A 905 -4.06 -38.72 -14.09
CA PRO A 905 -4.53 -39.98 -13.53
C PRO A 905 -5.35 -40.83 -14.51
N PRO A 906 -5.51 -42.14 -14.25
CA PRO A 906 -6.24 -43.07 -15.11
C PRO A 906 -7.67 -42.66 -15.44
N GLU A 907 -8.38 -42.00 -14.52
CA GLU A 907 -9.77 -41.61 -14.72
C GLU A 907 -9.98 -40.61 -15.88
N PHE A 908 -8.91 -39.97 -16.36
CA PHE A 908 -8.95 -39.06 -17.51
C PHE A 908 -8.89 -39.79 -18.86
N ALA A 909 -8.75 -41.12 -18.87
CA ALA A 909 -8.56 -41.88 -20.10
C ALA A 909 -9.75 -41.73 -21.04
N GLU A 910 -9.47 -41.50 -22.32
CA GLU A 910 -10.50 -41.40 -23.38
C GLU A 910 -11.56 -40.30 -23.19
N THR A 911 -11.38 -39.41 -22.22
CA THR A 911 -12.29 -38.29 -21.96
C THR A 911 -12.13 -37.17 -23.00
N ARG A 912 -13.17 -36.35 -23.14
CA ARG A 912 -13.21 -35.21 -24.05
C ARG A 912 -13.21 -33.91 -23.26
N TRP A 913 -12.43 -32.93 -23.72
CA TRP A 913 -12.24 -31.65 -23.05
C TRP A 913 -12.28 -30.53 -24.06
N ARG A 914 -12.73 -29.35 -23.65
CA ARG A 914 -12.69 -28.12 -24.45
C ARG A 914 -11.84 -27.08 -23.73
N CYS A 915 -10.93 -26.45 -24.46
CA CYS A 915 -10.19 -25.30 -23.95
C CYS A 915 -11.09 -24.06 -23.96
N ALA A 916 -11.32 -23.44 -22.80
CA ALA A 916 -12.10 -22.21 -22.71
C ALA A 916 -11.44 -21.03 -23.45
N ILE A 917 -10.10 -21.04 -23.59
CA ILE A 917 -9.36 -19.95 -24.23
C ILE A 917 -9.41 -20.05 -25.76
N SER A 918 -9.24 -21.25 -26.32
CA SER A 918 -9.15 -21.47 -27.77
C SER A 918 -10.38 -22.13 -28.40
N ASN A 919 -11.33 -22.60 -27.58
CA ASN A 919 -12.43 -23.48 -27.95
C ASN A 919 -12.03 -24.80 -28.64
N PHE A 920 -10.75 -25.14 -28.66
CA PHE A 920 -10.29 -26.38 -29.26
C PHE A 920 -10.70 -27.58 -28.39
N GLU A 921 -11.19 -28.64 -29.04
CA GLU A 921 -11.56 -29.88 -28.37
C GLU A 921 -10.39 -30.86 -28.38
N HIS A 922 -10.12 -31.45 -27.23
CA HIS A 922 -9.10 -32.46 -27.03
C HIS A 922 -9.77 -33.76 -26.63
N ARG A 923 -9.36 -34.87 -27.26
CA ARG A 923 -9.68 -36.22 -26.79
C ARG A 923 -8.41 -36.82 -26.19
N PHE A 924 -8.47 -37.21 -24.92
CA PHE A 924 -7.32 -37.79 -24.24
C PHE A 924 -7.09 -39.24 -24.69
N PRO A 925 -5.83 -39.69 -24.74
CA PRO A 925 -5.51 -41.07 -25.12
C PRO A 925 -5.98 -42.07 -24.05
N PRO A 926 -6.00 -43.37 -24.36
CA PRO A 926 -6.15 -44.40 -23.34
C PRO A 926 -5.02 -44.32 -22.30
N ALA A 927 -5.27 -44.84 -21.10
CA ALA A 927 -4.24 -44.96 -20.08
C ALA A 927 -3.12 -45.91 -20.54
N SER A 928 -1.87 -45.52 -20.27
CA SER A 928 -0.69 -46.38 -20.39
C SER A 928 -0.19 -46.70 -18.99
N ASP A 929 -0.29 -47.97 -18.59
CA ASP A 929 -0.02 -48.44 -17.22
C ASP A 929 -0.97 -47.80 -16.18
N THR A 930 -0.48 -46.83 -15.40
CA THR A 930 -1.17 -46.15 -14.29
C THR A 930 -1.45 -44.68 -14.55
N ASN A 931 -1.15 -44.14 -15.74
CA ASN A 931 -1.39 -42.74 -16.08
C ASN A 931 -1.86 -42.56 -17.52
N VAL A 932 -2.60 -41.48 -17.78
CA VAL A 932 -2.89 -40.97 -19.12
C VAL A 932 -1.80 -39.96 -19.48
N ARG A 933 -1.08 -40.20 -20.58
CA ARG A 933 0.03 -39.34 -21.02
C ARG A 933 -0.40 -38.49 -22.19
N VAL A 934 -0.74 -37.22 -21.95
CA VAL A 934 -1.24 -36.31 -22.97
C VAL A 934 -0.09 -35.45 -23.52
N PRO A 935 0.19 -35.44 -24.83
CA PRO A 935 1.23 -34.58 -25.40
C PRO A 935 0.95 -33.09 -25.14
N ILE A 936 1.92 -32.35 -24.62
CA ILE A 936 1.80 -30.89 -24.44
C ILE A 936 1.62 -30.20 -25.80
N SER A 937 2.31 -30.71 -26.84
CA SER A 937 2.16 -30.25 -28.22
C SER A 937 0.70 -30.33 -28.71
N ALA A 938 -0.08 -31.30 -28.24
CA ALA A 938 -1.49 -31.43 -28.56
C ALA A 938 -2.37 -30.50 -27.72
N LEU A 939 -2.05 -30.30 -26.44
CA LEU A 939 -2.80 -29.42 -25.53
C LEU A 939 -2.65 -27.94 -25.92
N LEU A 940 -1.46 -27.53 -26.33
CA LEU A 940 -1.10 -26.16 -26.68
C LEU A 940 -1.01 -25.93 -28.19
N ALA A 941 -1.66 -26.79 -28.98
CA ALA A 941 -1.66 -26.67 -30.44
C ALA A 941 -2.38 -25.41 -30.92
N ALA A 942 -3.45 -25.04 -30.23
CA ALA A 942 -4.34 -23.94 -30.60
C ALA A 942 -3.99 -22.61 -29.91
N ALA A 943 -3.42 -22.68 -28.70
CA ALA A 943 -3.14 -21.53 -27.86
C ALA A 943 -1.87 -21.76 -27.03
N PRO A 944 -1.16 -20.70 -26.62
CA PRO A 944 0.05 -20.80 -25.81
C PRO A 944 -0.23 -21.33 -24.39
N CYS A 945 -1.48 -21.33 -23.95
CA CYS A 945 -1.93 -21.79 -22.64
C CYS A 945 -3.30 -22.48 -22.78
N ALA A 946 -3.67 -23.30 -21.80
CA ALA A 946 -4.94 -24.01 -21.80
C ALA A 946 -5.64 -23.96 -20.44
N LEU A 947 -6.95 -23.68 -20.49
CA LEU A 947 -7.91 -23.94 -19.42
C LEU A 947 -8.92 -24.93 -19.98
N LEU A 948 -8.78 -26.21 -19.63
CA LEU A 948 -9.60 -27.29 -20.17
C LEU A 948 -10.76 -27.59 -19.23
N LEU A 949 -11.96 -27.71 -19.80
CA LEU A 949 -13.18 -28.16 -19.12
C LEU A 949 -13.69 -29.44 -19.77
N PRO A 950 -14.28 -30.38 -19.02
CA PRO A 950 -14.84 -31.61 -19.56
C PRO A 950 -15.99 -31.32 -20.53
N LEU A 951 -16.05 -32.05 -21.64
CA LEU A 951 -17.21 -32.08 -22.52
C LEU A 951 -18.15 -33.18 -22.06
N ARG A 952 -19.39 -32.80 -21.73
CA ARG A 952 -20.44 -33.78 -21.44
C ARG A 952 -20.77 -34.53 -22.72
N ASP A 953 -20.49 -35.82 -22.77
CA ASP A 953 -21.11 -36.69 -23.75
C ASP A 953 -22.60 -36.75 -23.42
N THR A 954 -23.41 -35.97 -24.14
CA THR A 954 -24.87 -36.11 -24.15
C THR A 954 -25.24 -37.39 -24.91
N LEU A 955 -24.83 -38.54 -24.39
CA LEU A 955 -25.44 -39.81 -24.68
C LEU A 955 -26.32 -40.18 -23.48
N GLN A 956 -27.43 -39.47 -23.35
CA GLN A 956 -28.64 -40.14 -22.89
C GLN A 956 -28.89 -41.26 -23.89
N LYS A 957 -28.51 -42.48 -23.53
CA LYS A 957 -29.25 -43.64 -24.01
C LYS A 957 -30.69 -43.41 -23.55
N ALA A 958 -31.53 -42.95 -24.48
CA ALA A 958 -32.97 -43.03 -24.31
C ALA A 958 -33.33 -44.48 -23.93
N PRO A 959 -34.31 -44.67 -23.03
CA PRO A 959 -34.53 -45.90 -22.28
C PRO A 959 -34.63 -47.17 -23.14
#